data_AF-A0A1H8ZGX6-F1
#
_entry.id   AF-A0A1H8ZGX6-F1
#
_cell.length_a   1.000
_cell.length_b   1.000
_cell.length_c   1.000
_cell.angle_alpha   90.00
_cell.angle_beta   90.00
_cell.angle_gamma   90.00
#
_symmetry.space_group_name_H-M   'P 1'
#
loop_
_entity.id
_entity.type
_entity.pdbx_description
1 polymer ?
#
loop_
_entity_poly.entity_id
_entity_poly.type
_entity_poly.pdbx_seq_one_letter_code
_entity_poly.pdbx_strand_id
1 'polypeptide(L)'
;MRKSFLGILFSIVLFFAAVLCNLDLSSLPTYAESTSWTSSVSNITYTNATVYARVDVSERENFQWAGCNFFDANGNLIAQAGEVTSVSGTYLNIWYDINSETGSKLVLSPGTKYKYQFYVTYNNIDHFGPMCEFTTLSNSTPSSGTTTQYDVSVNYKTHVQSYGWQNFVKNGTTSGTLGKSKRVEALQIKLENNGYGGGITYRAYIQKQGWQGWKSNGVSAGTSGKGLRIEAIQVKLTGNVQKYYDVYYRAYAQKYGWLGWTKNGSDSGTKGFSYRLEAIQIKLVKKGNAAPTGTSMKACYDISKVPVISYTTHVQNYGWQKEVTNGKVSGTVGKAKRLEGIKIYISKNQSGTSGGISYKTHIQKLGWESEFKSNGAISGTVGKKLRLEAIQIKLTGNLANEFDIYYRTHAQKFGWLGWAKNGAISGTSGYGFRLEGIQIEVKYKGDSAPGSEKNAYRKLDDFYLYLKNNLIPKYGISKNNQFSGVMTSENAYKINWLYPNGILSAKVYDFDCDGKNEMMVLRMDKKYSREIDGYYYNLVAEIYEKENTGIVLKASKVNLYGTCNDEVLYEKINYDVYFNSYIVKKNNYPYIIFEYKDIGHYFSDGDGIIIFILKYDGSNFVEVWKHSIGEYVATIAELETYDEFVQWFKNIGFNVSKDNISWKINNPNECIITNDKERILNFSSSDINGGKGYSNGKDVIFKYRYTDYTKFSNVLNGG
;
A
#
# COMPACT_ATOMS: atom_id res chain seq x y z
N MET A 1 43.17 68.68 -33.25
CA MET A 1 44.04 69.79 -32.80
C MET A 1 43.67 71.18 -33.34
N ARG A 2 42.39 71.50 -33.61
CA ARG A 2 41.96 72.90 -33.94
C ARG A 2 40.69 73.39 -33.22
N LYS A 3 40.25 72.70 -32.15
CA LYS A 3 39.14 73.18 -31.28
C LYS A 3 39.54 73.42 -29.81
N SER A 4 40.80 73.19 -29.43
CA SER A 4 41.30 73.38 -28.07
C SER A 4 41.86 74.78 -27.78
N PHE A 5 41.94 75.67 -28.78
CA PHE A 5 42.49 77.03 -28.60
C PHE A 5 41.42 78.10 -28.28
N LEU A 6 40.14 77.84 -28.61
CA LEU A 6 39.06 78.81 -28.37
C LEU A 6 38.56 78.81 -26.92
N GLY A 7 38.60 77.66 -26.23
CA GLY A 7 38.16 77.54 -24.83
C GLY A 7 39.16 78.09 -23.81
N ILE A 8 40.47 78.05 -24.14
CA ILE A 8 41.52 78.55 -23.24
C ILE A 8 41.60 80.08 -23.30
N LEU A 9 41.39 80.70 -24.48
CA LEU A 9 41.30 82.17 -24.57
C LEU A 9 40.06 82.73 -23.86
N PHE A 10 38.91 82.02 -23.90
CA PHE A 10 37.69 82.47 -23.23
C PHE A 10 37.83 82.46 -21.70
N SER A 11 38.57 81.49 -21.16
CA SER A 11 38.79 81.35 -19.72
C SER A 11 39.79 82.40 -19.17
N ILE A 12 40.79 82.80 -19.96
CA ILE A 12 41.78 83.82 -19.57
C ILE A 12 41.17 85.23 -19.64
N VAL A 13 40.30 85.51 -20.61
CA VAL A 13 39.59 86.81 -20.72
C VAL A 13 38.60 87.00 -19.56
N LEU A 14 37.92 85.94 -19.10
CA LEU A 14 37.06 86.00 -17.91
C LEU A 14 37.85 86.18 -16.61
N PHE A 15 39.04 85.58 -16.49
CA PHE A 15 39.87 85.72 -15.30
C PHE A 15 40.43 87.15 -15.12
N PHE A 16 40.85 87.79 -16.22
CA PHE A 16 41.28 89.20 -16.17
C PHE A 16 40.12 90.19 -15.99
N ALA A 17 38.92 89.88 -16.50
CA ALA A 17 37.73 90.70 -16.28
C ALA A 17 37.25 90.66 -14.81
N ALA A 18 37.42 89.53 -14.11
CA ALA A 18 37.06 89.39 -12.70
C ALA A 18 38.03 90.15 -11.75
N VAL A 19 39.32 90.19 -12.07
CA VAL A 19 40.34 90.89 -11.26
C VAL A 19 40.25 92.41 -11.38
N LEU A 20 39.78 92.95 -12.51
CA LEU A 20 39.61 94.40 -12.72
C LEU A 20 38.28 94.96 -12.18
N CYS A 21 37.29 94.12 -11.89
CA CYS A 21 35.92 94.58 -11.54
C CYS A 21 35.45 94.25 -10.11
N ASN A 22 36.28 93.68 -9.23
CA ASN A 22 35.94 93.42 -7.82
C ASN A 22 34.56 92.74 -7.64
N LEU A 23 34.26 91.75 -8.49
CA LEU A 23 33.03 90.97 -8.42
C LEU A 23 33.19 89.82 -7.42
N ASP A 24 32.26 89.74 -6.48
CA ASP A 24 32.17 88.68 -5.47
C ASP A 24 31.92 87.32 -6.15
N LEU A 25 32.91 86.43 -6.08
CA LEU A 25 32.88 85.08 -6.66
C LEU A 25 32.11 84.07 -5.79
N SER A 26 31.49 84.49 -4.68
CA SER A 26 30.73 83.62 -3.79
C SER A 26 29.32 83.25 -4.26
N SER A 27 28.85 83.79 -5.40
CA SER A 27 27.50 83.53 -5.94
C SER A 27 27.47 82.85 -7.32
N LEU A 28 28.50 82.08 -7.70
CA LEU A 28 28.33 81.09 -8.76
C LEU A 28 27.54 79.90 -8.19
N PRO A 29 26.39 79.50 -8.76
CA PRO A 29 25.69 78.31 -8.31
C PRO A 29 26.57 77.09 -8.61
N THR A 30 27.21 76.55 -7.59
CA THR A 30 27.75 75.19 -7.62
C THR A 30 26.57 74.22 -7.55
N TYR A 31 25.96 73.91 -8.70
CA TYR A 31 25.10 72.74 -8.84
C TYR A 31 26.02 71.51 -8.81
N ALA A 32 26.36 71.05 -7.61
CA ALA A 32 26.93 69.72 -7.43
C ALA A 32 25.78 68.72 -7.59
N GLU A 33 25.47 68.33 -8.82
CA GLU A 33 24.56 67.23 -9.09
C GLU A 33 25.16 65.96 -8.47
N SER A 34 24.63 65.52 -7.33
CA SER A 34 25.10 64.31 -6.67
C SER A 34 24.51 63.09 -7.38
N THR A 35 25.18 62.61 -8.42
CA THR A 35 24.91 61.27 -8.94
C THR A 35 25.59 60.24 -8.05
N SER A 36 24.86 59.21 -7.64
CA SER A 36 25.42 58.06 -6.93
C SER A 36 25.30 56.80 -7.77
N TRP A 37 26.34 55.97 -7.75
CA TRP A 37 26.43 54.81 -8.63
C TRP A 37 26.65 53.54 -7.82
N THR A 38 25.96 52.48 -8.22
CA THR A 38 26.28 51.11 -7.81
C THR A 38 26.59 50.29 -9.06
N SER A 39 27.72 49.59 -9.07
CA SER A 39 28.19 48.80 -10.22
C SER A 39 28.55 47.39 -9.82
N SER A 40 28.29 46.41 -10.68
CA SER A 40 28.65 45.01 -10.46
C SER A 40 28.89 44.27 -11.78
N VAL A 41 29.61 43.16 -11.71
CA VAL A 41 29.87 42.28 -12.85
C VAL A 41 29.43 40.86 -12.53
N SER A 42 28.87 40.17 -13.51
CA SER A 42 28.38 38.80 -13.39
C SER A 42 28.63 38.03 -14.71
N ASN A 43 28.31 36.73 -14.73
CA ASN A 43 28.43 35.87 -15.92
C ASN A 43 29.80 35.91 -16.64
N ILE A 44 30.89 36.17 -15.90
CA ILE A 44 32.24 36.21 -16.47
C ILE A 44 32.60 34.82 -17.04
N THR A 45 32.91 34.78 -18.33
CA THR A 45 33.47 33.63 -19.04
C THR A 45 34.87 33.97 -19.57
N TYR A 46 35.46 33.09 -20.37
CA TYR A 46 36.76 33.36 -21.00
C TYR A 46 36.66 34.31 -22.19
N THR A 47 35.45 34.58 -22.70
CA THR A 47 35.20 35.48 -23.82
C THR A 47 34.01 36.42 -23.59
N ASN A 48 33.40 36.45 -22.40
CA ASN A 48 32.23 37.30 -22.12
C ASN A 48 32.17 37.77 -20.67
N ALA A 49 31.41 38.83 -20.39
CA ALA A 49 30.93 39.19 -19.06
C ALA A 49 29.65 40.03 -19.17
N THR A 50 28.80 40.01 -18.15
CA THR A 50 27.67 40.93 -18.02
C THR A 50 27.99 41.99 -16.97
N VAL A 51 28.07 43.25 -17.37
CA VAL A 51 28.28 44.41 -16.47
C VAL A 51 26.94 45.09 -16.19
N TYR A 52 26.76 45.56 -14.96
CA TYR A 52 25.55 46.22 -14.49
C TYR A 52 25.90 47.48 -13.71
N ALA A 53 25.10 48.52 -13.89
CA ALA A 53 25.10 49.70 -13.04
C ALA A 53 23.69 50.22 -12.75
N ARG A 54 23.55 50.88 -11.61
CA ARG A 54 22.44 51.77 -11.30
C ARG A 54 23.00 53.15 -10.97
N VAL A 55 22.46 54.16 -11.62
CA VAL A 55 22.67 55.57 -11.27
C VAL A 55 21.43 56.07 -10.53
N ASP A 56 21.64 56.78 -9.43
CA ASP A 56 20.61 57.50 -8.70
C ASP A 56 20.94 59.00 -8.75
N VAL A 57 19.94 59.83 -9.05
CA VAL A 57 20.00 61.29 -9.16
C VAL A 57 19.14 61.92 -8.05
N SER A 58 19.49 63.11 -7.59
CA SER A 58 18.80 63.79 -6.49
C SER A 58 17.37 64.22 -6.83
N GLU A 59 17.09 64.48 -8.11
CA GLU A 59 15.78 64.88 -8.62
C GLU A 59 15.37 64.03 -9.82
N ARG A 60 14.10 64.13 -10.26
CA ARG A 60 13.65 63.38 -11.44
C ARG A 60 14.26 63.98 -12.70
N GLU A 61 15.14 63.22 -13.34
CA GLU A 61 15.78 63.62 -14.60
C GLU A 61 15.16 62.93 -15.81
N ASN A 62 15.45 63.45 -17.00
CA ASN A 62 15.15 62.78 -18.28
C ASN A 62 16.45 62.26 -18.89
N PHE A 63 16.70 60.95 -18.74
CA PHE A 63 17.87 60.30 -19.31
C PHE A 63 17.70 60.23 -20.84
N GLN A 64 18.60 60.91 -21.56
CA GLN A 64 18.64 61.00 -23.02
C GLN A 64 19.53 59.90 -23.63
N TRP A 65 20.57 59.49 -22.91
CA TRP A 65 21.51 58.45 -23.34
C TRP A 65 21.98 57.61 -22.16
N ALA A 66 22.26 56.33 -22.41
CA ALA A 66 22.92 55.44 -21.46
C ALA A 66 23.97 54.62 -22.20
N GLY A 67 25.15 54.46 -21.59
CA GLY A 67 26.24 53.73 -22.23
C GLY A 67 27.30 53.23 -21.25
N CYS A 68 28.24 52.46 -21.80
CA CYS A 68 29.39 51.92 -21.10
C CYS A 68 30.63 51.99 -21.99
N ASN A 69 31.69 52.58 -21.43
CA ASN A 69 33.02 52.60 -22.00
C ASN A 69 33.80 51.39 -21.47
N PHE A 70 34.50 50.68 -22.36
CA PHE A 70 35.35 49.54 -22.02
C PHE A 70 36.81 49.89 -22.28
N PHE A 71 37.69 49.51 -21.36
CA PHE A 71 39.11 49.82 -21.40
C PHE A 71 39.95 48.56 -21.20
N ASP A 72 41.18 48.57 -21.72
CA ASP A 72 42.18 47.56 -21.40
C ASP A 72 42.67 47.69 -19.94
N ALA A 73 43.55 46.78 -19.51
CA ALA A 73 44.13 46.80 -18.17
C ALA A 73 44.89 48.11 -17.86
N ASN A 74 45.48 48.74 -18.89
CA ASN A 74 46.26 49.97 -18.79
C ASN A 74 45.37 51.23 -18.77
N GLY A 75 44.07 51.08 -19.01
CA GLY A 75 43.11 52.18 -19.03
C GLY A 75 42.93 52.85 -20.39
N ASN A 76 43.40 52.24 -21.49
CA ASN A 76 43.13 52.73 -22.84
C ASN A 76 41.72 52.32 -23.26
N LEU A 77 40.95 53.24 -23.85
CA LEU A 77 39.61 52.96 -24.34
C LEU A 77 39.67 51.98 -25.53
N ILE A 78 38.98 50.85 -25.43
CA ILE A 78 38.99 49.78 -26.45
C ILE A 78 37.62 49.55 -27.10
N ALA A 79 36.52 49.91 -26.44
CA ALA A 79 35.19 49.86 -27.04
C ALA A 79 34.18 50.74 -26.27
N GLN A 80 33.04 51.02 -26.90
CA GLN A 80 31.91 51.71 -26.29
C GLN A 80 30.61 51.04 -26.74
N ALA A 81 29.68 50.87 -25.81
CA ALA A 81 28.29 50.51 -26.07
C ALA A 81 27.38 51.61 -25.51
N GLY A 82 26.26 51.88 -26.16
CA GLY A 82 25.32 52.89 -25.70
C GLY A 82 24.13 53.03 -26.62
N GLU A 83 23.02 53.50 -26.07
CA GLU A 83 21.76 53.69 -26.79
C GLU A 83 21.03 54.95 -26.34
N VAL A 84 20.22 55.50 -27.25
CA VAL A 84 19.26 56.56 -26.92
C VAL A 84 18.26 55.98 -25.94
N THR A 85 18.03 56.69 -24.85
CA THR A 85 16.97 56.38 -23.90
C THR A 85 16.07 57.59 -23.71
N SER A 86 14.85 57.37 -23.22
CA SER A 86 13.88 58.43 -22.92
C SER A 86 13.17 58.11 -21.62
N VAL A 87 13.93 57.55 -20.67
CA VAL A 87 13.45 57.17 -19.36
C VAL A 87 13.55 58.38 -18.45
N SER A 88 12.44 58.75 -17.82
CA SER A 88 12.43 59.78 -16.78
C SER A 88 12.24 59.16 -15.39
N GLY A 89 13.09 59.52 -14.45
CA GLY A 89 13.09 58.94 -13.12
C GLY A 89 14.16 59.52 -12.21
N THR A 90 14.13 59.12 -10.94
CA THR A 90 15.19 59.44 -9.97
C THR A 90 16.34 58.43 -10.00
N TYR A 91 16.27 57.42 -10.88
CA TYR A 91 17.30 56.42 -11.09
C TYR A 91 17.19 55.79 -12.49
N LEU A 92 18.27 55.20 -12.96
CA LEU A 92 18.30 54.36 -14.15
C LEU A 92 19.14 53.10 -13.90
N ASN A 93 18.60 51.94 -14.28
CA ASN A 93 19.33 50.68 -14.29
C ASN A 93 19.85 50.41 -15.70
N ILE A 94 21.12 50.04 -15.82
CA ILE A 94 21.81 49.82 -17.09
C ILE A 94 22.58 48.50 -16.98
N TRP A 95 22.53 47.67 -18.01
CA TRP A 95 23.36 46.47 -18.09
C TRP A 95 23.80 46.20 -19.52
N TYR A 96 24.96 45.59 -19.66
CA TYR A 96 25.49 45.11 -20.92
C TYR A 96 26.12 43.71 -20.77
N ASP A 97 25.61 42.70 -21.50
CA ASP A 97 26.36 41.53 -21.93
C ASP A 97 27.32 41.90 -23.08
N ILE A 98 28.60 41.95 -22.74
CA ILE A 98 29.63 42.54 -23.58
C ILE A 98 29.62 41.96 -25.00
N ASN A 99 29.40 40.66 -25.17
CA ASN A 99 29.39 40.04 -26.49
C ASN A 99 28.18 40.42 -27.33
N SER A 100 26.99 40.53 -26.74
CA SER A 100 25.79 40.89 -27.51
C SER A 100 25.74 42.37 -27.87
N GLU A 101 26.17 43.28 -26.99
CA GLU A 101 25.94 44.71 -27.23
C GLU A 101 27.17 45.50 -27.72
N THR A 102 28.39 44.96 -27.62
CA THR A 102 29.55 45.57 -28.31
C THR A 102 29.75 45.00 -29.73
N GLY A 103 29.10 43.88 -30.06
CA GLY A 103 29.23 43.20 -31.35
C GLY A 103 30.68 42.75 -31.62
N SER A 104 31.16 42.94 -32.85
CA SER A 104 32.55 42.61 -33.22
C SER A 104 33.59 43.63 -32.74
N LYS A 105 33.18 44.70 -32.04
CA LYS A 105 34.07 45.80 -31.64
C LYS A 105 34.96 45.47 -30.44
N LEU A 106 34.57 44.49 -29.62
CA LEU A 106 35.36 44.02 -28.49
C LEU A 106 35.33 42.49 -28.40
N VAL A 107 36.50 41.88 -28.56
CA VAL A 107 36.68 40.45 -28.28
C VAL A 107 37.48 40.32 -27.00
N LEU A 108 36.83 39.80 -25.96
CA LEU A 108 37.52 39.57 -24.69
C LEU A 108 38.47 38.39 -24.80
N SER A 109 39.71 38.60 -24.38
CA SER A 109 40.74 37.56 -24.34
C SER A 109 40.68 36.82 -22.99
N PRO A 110 40.90 35.50 -22.97
CA PRO A 110 40.89 34.71 -21.74
C PRO A 110 41.98 35.12 -20.73
N GLY A 111 41.63 35.17 -19.45
CA GLY A 111 42.57 35.50 -18.36
C GLY A 111 42.99 36.97 -18.32
N THR A 112 42.35 37.83 -19.11
CA THR A 112 42.74 39.23 -19.30
C THR A 112 41.91 40.14 -18.42
N LYS A 113 42.56 41.11 -17.76
CA LYS A 113 41.91 42.17 -16.99
C LYS A 113 41.41 43.28 -17.92
N TYR A 114 40.19 43.73 -17.69
CA TYR A 114 39.52 44.82 -18.38
C TYR A 114 38.94 45.79 -17.36
N LYS A 115 38.73 47.05 -17.79
CA LYS A 115 37.99 48.04 -17.00
C LYS A 115 36.76 48.49 -17.78
N TYR A 116 35.76 48.97 -17.06
CA TYR A 116 34.55 49.53 -17.65
C TYR A 116 34.05 50.72 -16.84
N GLN A 117 33.39 51.65 -17.51
CA GLN A 117 32.81 52.84 -16.91
C GLN A 117 31.48 53.16 -17.57
N PHE A 118 30.40 53.11 -16.80
CA PHE A 118 29.08 53.53 -17.27
C PHE A 118 28.97 55.05 -17.32
N TYR A 119 28.11 55.54 -18.20
CA TYR A 119 27.71 56.94 -18.25
C TYR A 119 26.24 57.07 -18.64
N VAL A 120 25.63 58.17 -18.22
CA VAL A 120 24.31 58.62 -18.70
C VAL A 120 24.39 60.07 -19.14
N THR A 121 23.56 60.44 -20.11
CA THR A 121 23.42 61.83 -20.54
C THR A 121 22.03 62.33 -20.14
N TYR A 122 21.98 63.41 -19.39
CA TYR A 122 20.76 64.20 -19.16
C TYR A 122 21.16 65.68 -19.11
N ASN A 123 20.22 66.59 -19.38
CA ASN A 123 20.53 68.03 -19.55
C ASN A 123 21.65 68.32 -20.59
N ASN A 124 21.85 67.41 -21.55
CA ASN A 124 22.95 67.43 -22.54
C ASN A 124 24.37 67.38 -21.91
N ILE A 125 24.51 66.85 -20.70
CA ILE A 125 25.78 66.65 -20.00
C ILE A 125 25.98 65.15 -19.72
N ASP A 126 27.20 64.65 -19.93
CA ASP A 126 27.56 63.27 -19.62
C ASP A 126 27.99 63.12 -18.15
N HIS A 127 27.33 62.22 -17.44
CA HIS A 127 27.63 61.87 -16.05
C HIS A 127 28.25 60.47 -16.01
N PHE A 128 29.52 60.41 -15.62
CA PHE A 128 30.28 59.16 -15.59
C PHE A 128 30.24 58.50 -14.20
N GLY A 129 29.96 57.21 -14.18
CA GLY A 129 30.09 56.36 -12.99
C GLY A 129 31.56 56.04 -12.67
N PRO A 130 31.79 55.27 -11.60
CA PRO A 130 33.14 54.85 -11.22
C PRO A 130 33.74 53.88 -12.24
N MET A 131 35.05 54.01 -12.45
CA MET A 131 35.82 53.03 -13.21
C MET A 131 35.90 51.71 -12.43
N CYS A 132 35.35 50.65 -13.00
CA CYS A 132 35.30 49.32 -12.39
C CYS A 132 36.18 48.35 -13.18
N GLU A 133 36.67 47.27 -12.55
CA GLU A 133 37.50 46.27 -13.22
C GLU A 133 36.94 44.86 -13.10
N PHE A 134 37.26 44.02 -14.09
CA PHE A 134 36.99 42.58 -14.06
C PHE A 134 38.08 41.81 -14.82
N THR A 135 38.19 40.50 -14.59
CA THR A 135 39.14 39.63 -15.29
C THR A 135 38.39 38.44 -15.87
N THR A 136 38.54 38.20 -17.17
CA THR A 136 37.94 37.02 -17.83
C THR A 136 38.56 35.72 -17.32
N LEU A 137 37.84 34.62 -17.48
CA LEU A 137 38.39 33.30 -17.12
C LEU A 137 39.49 32.90 -18.12
N SER A 138 40.52 32.18 -17.68
CA SER A 138 41.56 31.67 -18.59
C SER A 138 41.05 30.47 -19.42
N ASN A 139 41.53 30.35 -20.66
CA ASN A 139 41.14 29.27 -21.58
C ASN A 139 42.17 28.13 -21.50
N SER A 140 42.13 27.36 -20.41
CA SER A 140 42.91 26.13 -20.31
C SER A 140 42.04 24.93 -20.72
N THR A 141 42.19 24.48 -21.95
CA THR A 141 41.92 23.09 -22.35
C THR A 141 42.81 22.18 -21.49
N PRO A 142 42.32 21.09 -20.88
CA PRO A 142 43.15 20.26 -20.03
C PRO A 142 44.12 19.43 -20.89
N SER A 143 45.30 20.00 -21.15
CA SER A 143 46.50 19.23 -21.46
C SER A 143 47.01 18.60 -20.17
N SER A 144 47.45 17.34 -20.25
CA SER A 144 48.05 16.58 -19.17
C SER A 144 49.19 17.38 -18.50
N GLY A 145 48.90 17.99 -17.36
CA GLY A 145 49.83 18.84 -16.62
C GLY A 145 49.19 19.28 -15.31
N THR A 146 49.66 18.64 -14.22
CA THR A 146 49.44 18.96 -12.79
C THR A 146 48.48 20.12 -12.48
N THR A 147 47.17 19.81 -12.45
CA THR A 147 46.21 20.66 -11.75
C THR A 147 46.53 20.64 -10.26
N THR A 148 46.60 21.80 -9.62
CA THR A 148 46.46 21.87 -8.16
C THR A 148 45.04 21.41 -7.83
N GLN A 149 44.87 20.10 -7.66
CA GLN A 149 43.61 19.48 -7.29
C GLN A 149 43.22 20.00 -5.92
N TYR A 150 42.25 20.91 -5.86
CA TYR A 150 41.62 21.26 -4.60
C TYR A 150 40.76 20.07 -4.17
N ASP A 151 41.11 19.47 -3.03
CA ASP A 151 40.25 18.49 -2.35
C ASP A 151 39.07 19.21 -1.68
N VAL A 152 38.21 19.76 -2.54
CA VAL A 152 36.95 20.38 -2.14
C VAL A 152 36.08 19.34 -1.45
N SER A 153 35.45 19.76 -0.37
CA SER A 153 34.63 18.88 0.43
C SER A 153 33.32 19.54 0.82
N VAL A 154 32.29 18.74 1.00
CA VAL A 154 31.03 19.20 1.58
C VAL A 154 30.98 18.81 3.04
N ASN A 155 30.83 19.82 3.89
CA ASN A 155 30.62 19.69 5.32
C ASN A 155 29.18 20.05 5.65
N TYR A 156 28.52 19.23 6.46
CA TYR A 156 27.12 19.43 6.80
C TYR A 156 26.81 18.92 8.20
N LYS A 157 25.76 19.47 8.80
CA LYS A 157 25.21 19.02 10.08
C LYS A 157 23.70 19.18 10.11
N THR A 158 23.07 18.45 11.02
CA THR A 158 21.62 18.47 11.26
C THR A 158 21.30 18.90 12.69
N HIS A 159 20.20 19.63 12.85
CA HIS A 159 19.54 19.85 14.13
C HIS A 159 18.50 18.75 14.34
N VAL A 160 18.69 17.92 15.37
CA VAL A 160 17.84 16.76 15.64
C VAL A 160 17.00 17.01 16.89
N GLN A 161 15.74 16.60 16.84
CA GLN A 161 14.82 16.67 17.97
C GLN A 161 15.47 16.15 19.26
N SER A 162 15.34 16.92 20.34
CA SER A 162 15.90 16.64 21.68
C SER A 162 17.43 16.67 21.79
N TYR A 163 18.18 16.70 20.69
CA TYR A 163 19.64 16.72 20.70
C TYR A 163 20.24 18.04 20.23
N GLY A 164 19.47 18.86 19.52
CA GLY A 164 19.95 20.12 18.98
C GLY A 164 20.88 19.92 17.79
N TRP A 165 21.78 20.89 17.56
CA TRP A 165 22.78 20.82 16.51
C TRP A 165 23.85 19.77 16.83
N GLN A 166 24.05 18.83 15.90
CA GLN A 166 25.16 17.87 15.97
C GLN A 166 26.43 18.45 15.33
N ASN A 167 27.55 17.74 15.50
CA ASN A 167 28.84 18.12 14.88
C ASN A 167 28.76 18.06 13.35
N PHE A 168 29.59 18.89 12.69
CA PHE A 168 29.78 18.80 11.24
C PHE A 168 30.38 17.45 10.87
N VAL A 169 29.81 16.82 9.85
CA VAL A 169 30.33 15.64 9.18
C VAL A 169 30.70 16.01 7.74
N LYS A 170 31.55 15.19 7.13
CA LYS A 170 32.17 15.45 5.82
C LYS A 170 31.80 14.35 4.83
N ASN A 171 31.60 14.69 3.55
CA ASN A 171 31.58 13.80 2.39
C ASN A 171 31.04 12.37 2.63
N GLY A 172 29.71 12.21 2.60
CA GLY A 172 29.05 10.91 2.66
C GLY A 172 28.89 10.33 4.07
N THR A 173 29.49 10.91 5.10
CA THR A 173 29.26 10.50 6.49
C THR A 173 27.86 10.89 6.98
N THR A 174 27.16 10.00 7.68
CA THR A 174 25.79 10.25 8.15
C THR A 174 25.71 11.42 9.12
N SER A 175 24.83 12.39 8.86
CA SER A 175 24.38 13.40 9.83
C SER A 175 22.95 13.12 10.26
N GLY A 176 22.69 13.02 11.56
CA GLY A 176 21.37 12.71 12.11
C GLY A 176 21.39 11.48 13.01
N THR A 177 20.25 10.78 13.07
CA THR A 177 20.09 9.51 13.78
C THR A 177 19.43 8.48 12.88
N LEU A 178 19.78 7.20 13.02
CA LEU A 178 19.17 6.11 12.28
C LEU A 178 18.27 5.29 13.20
N GLY A 179 16.99 5.15 12.86
CA GLY A 179 16.04 4.29 13.57
C GLY A 179 15.66 4.75 14.98
N LYS A 180 16.15 5.89 15.45
CA LYS A 180 15.89 6.41 16.80
C LYS A 180 14.57 7.19 16.90
N SER A 181 13.83 7.29 15.80
CA SER A 181 12.58 8.03 15.74
C SER A 181 12.68 9.51 16.11
N LYS A 182 13.86 10.11 15.94
CA LYS A 182 14.10 11.54 16.13
C LYS A 182 14.10 12.25 14.78
N ARG A 183 13.28 13.29 14.65
CA ARG A 183 13.19 14.09 13.41
C ARG A 183 14.39 15.03 13.28
N VAL A 184 14.85 15.22 12.05
CA VAL A 184 15.65 16.38 11.64
C VAL A 184 14.72 17.59 11.52
N GLU A 185 15.11 18.72 12.11
CA GLU A 185 14.34 19.97 12.13
C GLU A 185 15.04 21.08 11.32
N ALA A 186 16.37 21.06 11.26
CA ALA A 186 17.17 21.98 10.46
C ALA A 186 18.46 21.32 9.96
N LEU A 187 19.10 21.92 8.95
CA LEU A 187 20.41 21.54 8.43
C LEU A 187 21.25 22.75 8.01
N GLN A 188 22.58 22.58 8.06
CA GLN A 188 23.55 23.51 7.50
C GLN A 188 24.50 22.73 6.59
N ILE A 189 24.82 23.29 5.42
CA ILE A 189 25.71 22.69 4.43
C ILE A 189 26.66 23.76 3.93
N LYS A 190 27.96 23.50 3.91
CA LYS A 190 28.98 24.41 3.38
C LYS A 190 30.03 23.62 2.60
N LEU A 191 30.71 24.30 1.69
CA LEU A 191 31.90 23.78 1.05
C LEU A 191 33.13 24.23 1.82
N GLU A 192 34.12 23.35 1.92
CA GLU A 192 35.45 23.66 2.47
C GLU A 192 36.52 23.30 1.43
N ASN A 193 37.66 24.00 1.49
CA ASN A 193 38.77 23.87 0.54
C ASN A 193 38.33 24.09 -0.92
N ASN A 194 37.37 24.98 -1.16
CA ASN A 194 36.86 25.26 -2.50
C ASN A 194 37.69 26.32 -3.23
N GLY A 195 38.80 25.90 -3.86
CA GLY A 195 39.60 26.77 -4.72
C GLY A 195 39.02 27.01 -6.12
N TYR A 196 37.92 26.33 -6.48
CA TYR A 196 37.29 26.48 -7.80
C TYR A 196 36.40 27.72 -7.92
N GLY A 197 36.02 28.36 -6.82
CA GLY A 197 35.02 29.42 -6.78
C GLY A 197 33.57 28.91 -6.88
N GLY A 198 32.61 29.75 -6.49
CA GLY A 198 31.20 29.34 -6.32
C GLY A 198 30.89 28.76 -4.95
N GLY A 199 29.79 28.02 -4.82
CA GLY A 199 29.32 27.55 -3.51
C GLY A 199 28.26 26.45 -3.56
N ILE A 200 27.50 26.34 -2.48
CA ILE A 200 26.40 25.37 -2.34
C ILE A 200 25.13 26.08 -1.86
N THR A 201 24.01 25.74 -2.50
CA THR A 201 22.68 26.21 -2.12
C THR A 201 21.75 25.03 -1.84
N TYR A 202 20.87 25.19 -0.87
CA TYR A 202 19.99 24.12 -0.41
C TYR A 202 18.71 24.68 0.22
N ARG A 203 17.67 23.85 0.22
CA ARG A 203 16.40 24.16 0.91
C ARG A 203 15.76 22.90 1.47
N ALA A 204 14.85 23.11 2.42
CA ALA A 204 14.09 22.06 3.08
C ALA A 204 12.58 22.20 2.79
N TYR A 205 11.88 21.08 2.71
CA TYR A 205 10.43 21.02 2.77
C TYR A 205 10.04 20.79 4.24
N ILE A 206 9.41 21.78 4.84
CA ILE A 206 9.12 21.84 6.27
C ILE A 206 7.64 21.52 6.49
N GLN A 207 7.35 20.70 7.51
CA GLN A 207 6.00 20.39 7.94
C GLN A 207 5.11 21.65 8.00
N LYS A 208 3.93 21.58 7.37
CA LYS A 208 2.91 22.65 7.28
C LYS A 208 3.34 23.93 6.55
N GLN A 209 4.61 24.07 6.15
CA GLN A 209 5.14 25.28 5.50
C GLN A 209 5.56 25.03 4.05
N GLY A 210 5.81 23.76 3.69
CA GLY A 210 6.28 23.41 2.36
C GLY A 210 7.74 23.80 2.12
N TRP A 211 8.09 24.07 0.87
CA TRP A 211 9.44 24.49 0.51
C TRP A 211 9.72 25.90 1.03
N GLN A 212 10.72 26.03 1.89
CA GLN A 212 11.30 27.34 2.19
C GLN A 212 12.15 27.87 1.03
N GLY A 213 12.51 29.15 1.10
CA GLY A 213 13.51 29.75 0.20
C GLY A 213 14.88 29.07 0.28
N TRP A 214 15.67 29.23 -0.78
CA TRP A 214 17.04 28.72 -0.86
C TRP A 214 17.95 29.41 0.17
N LYS A 215 18.82 28.61 0.79
CA LYS A 215 19.88 29.03 1.72
C LYS A 215 21.24 28.66 1.13
N SER A 216 22.28 29.35 1.56
CA SER A 216 23.62 29.22 0.99
C SER A 216 24.66 29.00 2.09
N ASN A 217 25.70 28.23 1.80
CA ASN A 217 26.98 28.20 2.53
C ASN A 217 26.88 28.35 4.07
N GLY A 218 26.39 27.32 4.75
CA GLY A 218 26.35 27.27 6.22
C GLY A 218 25.15 27.98 6.85
N VAL A 219 24.33 28.71 6.08
CA VAL A 219 23.09 29.32 6.60
C VAL A 219 22.06 28.23 6.93
N SER A 220 21.40 28.33 8.08
CA SER A 220 20.42 27.32 8.51
C SER A 220 19.23 27.22 7.57
N ALA A 221 18.89 26.00 7.15
CA ALA A 221 17.66 25.64 6.46
C ALA A 221 16.79 24.77 7.37
N GLY A 222 15.47 25.01 7.40
CA GLY A 222 14.56 24.39 8.38
C GLY A 222 14.28 25.31 9.57
N THR A 223 13.83 24.72 10.67
CA THR A 223 13.52 25.44 11.91
C THR A 223 14.25 24.81 13.10
N SER A 224 14.74 25.62 14.03
CA SER A 224 15.22 25.15 15.34
C SER A 224 14.24 25.63 16.42
N GLY A 225 14.00 24.81 17.44
CA GLY A 225 13.13 25.13 18.58
C GLY A 225 11.62 25.15 18.32
N LYS A 226 11.16 25.04 17.05
CA LYS A 226 9.73 25.08 16.70
C LYS A 226 9.04 23.71 16.62
N GLY A 227 9.80 22.64 16.78
CA GLY A 227 9.26 21.27 16.74
C GLY A 227 8.78 20.79 15.37
N LEU A 228 9.11 21.48 14.27
CA LEU A 228 8.69 21.12 12.92
C LEU A 228 9.73 20.20 12.26
N ARG A 229 9.28 19.07 11.70
CA ARG A 229 10.13 18.15 10.93
C ARG A 229 10.45 18.70 9.53
N ILE A 230 11.62 18.36 9.04
CA ILE A 230 11.92 18.35 7.61
C ILE A 230 11.41 17.03 7.01
N GLU A 231 10.77 17.11 5.85
CA GLU A 231 10.25 15.96 5.10
C GLU A 231 11.04 15.69 3.81
N ALA A 232 11.64 16.72 3.21
CA ALA A 232 12.46 16.59 2.00
C ALA A 232 13.52 17.69 1.90
N ILE A 233 14.57 17.46 1.11
CA ILE A 233 15.64 18.44 0.84
C ILE A 233 15.96 18.51 -0.65
N GLN A 234 16.52 19.65 -1.05
CA GLN A 234 17.21 19.83 -2.33
C GLN A 234 18.54 20.53 -2.09
N VAL A 235 19.57 20.12 -2.82
CA VAL A 235 20.94 20.63 -2.70
C VAL A 235 21.54 20.77 -4.09
N LYS A 236 22.12 21.93 -4.41
CA LYS A 236 22.81 22.15 -5.69
C LYS A 236 24.04 23.04 -5.51
N LEU A 237 25.03 22.80 -6.35
CA LEU A 237 26.23 23.65 -6.44
C LEU A 237 25.93 24.92 -7.24
N THR A 238 26.72 25.96 -7.02
CA THR A 238 26.65 27.23 -7.74
C THR A 238 28.04 27.68 -8.17
N GLY A 239 28.13 28.59 -9.15
CA GLY A 239 29.39 29.11 -9.65
C GLY A 239 30.25 28.04 -10.34
N ASN A 240 31.57 28.19 -10.29
CA ASN A 240 32.49 27.36 -11.07
C ASN A 240 32.64 25.92 -10.54
N VAL A 241 32.51 25.67 -9.24
CA VAL A 241 32.61 24.31 -8.66
C VAL A 241 31.60 23.32 -9.27
N GLN A 242 30.42 23.80 -9.72
CA GLN A 242 29.41 22.95 -10.37
C GLN A 242 29.85 22.40 -11.73
N LYS A 243 30.89 22.96 -12.36
CA LYS A 243 31.46 22.47 -13.62
C LYS A 243 32.35 21.24 -13.40
N TYR A 244 32.88 21.07 -12.19
CA TYR A 244 33.82 20.01 -11.86
C TYR A 244 33.21 18.90 -10.99
N TYR A 245 32.16 19.22 -10.23
CA TYR A 245 31.52 18.27 -9.31
C TYR A 245 30.01 18.20 -9.50
N ASP A 246 29.47 17.02 -9.20
CA ASP A 246 28.07 16.80 -8.88
C ASP A 246 27.93 16.67 -7.35
N VAL A 247 26.88 17.24 -6.78
CA VAL A 247 26.52 17.04 -5.37
C VAL A 247 25.43 15.98 -5.28
N TYR A 248 25.80 14.82 -4.75
CA TYR A 248 24.89 13.71 -4.48
C TYR A 248 24.40 13.77 -3.04
N TYR A 249 23.12 13.48 -2.82
CA TYR A 249 22.55 13.42 -1.48
C TYR A 249 21.40 12.42 -1.40
N ARG A 250 21.17 11.91 -0.20
CA ARG A 250 20.02 11.07 0.15
C ARG A 250 19.58 11.31 1.58
N ALA A 251 18.34 10.93 1.86
CA ALA A 251 17.75 11.02 3.18
C ALA A 251 17.39 9.64 3.74
N TYR A 252 17.50 9.50 5.06
CA TYR A 252 16.90 8.40 5.81
C TYR A 252 15.53 8.85 6.30
N ALA A 253 14.47 8.26 5.76
CA ALA A 253 13.09 8.65 6.04
C ALA A 253 12.38 7.60 6.90
N GLN A 254 11.48 8.08 7.76
CA GLN A 254 10.58 7.23 8.52
C GLN A 254 9.83 6.26 7.58
N LYS A 255 9.71 4.98 7.98
CA LYS A 255 9.12 3.84 7.25
C LYS A 255 9.86 3.36 6.00
N TYR A 256 10.70 4.18 5.37
CA TYR A 256 11.43 3.78 4.16
C TYR A 256 12.92 3.46 4.40
N GLY A 257 13.50 3.98 5.48
CA GLY A 257 14.95 3.89 5.70
C GLY A 257 15.72 4.78 4.73
N TRP A 258 16.89 4.32 4.27
CA TRP A 258 17.67 5.06 3.27
C TRP A 258 16.94 5.07 1.92
N LEU A 259 16.66 6.27 1.43
CA LEU A 259 16.16 6.50 0.08
C LEU A 259 17.32 6.47 -0.93
N GLY A 260 16.96 6.41 -2.22
CA GLY A 260 17.91 6.48 -3.31
C GLY A 260 18.73 7.78 -3.32
N TRP A 261 19.94 7.72 -3.87
CA TRP A 261 20.75 8.91 -4.13
C TRP A 261 20.15 9.75 -5.24
N THR A 262 20.18 11.06 -5.07
CA THR A 262 19.82 12.05 -6.08
C THR A 262 20.90 13.12 -6.18
N LYS A 263 20.83 14.01 -7.16
CA LYS A 263 21.84 15.06 -7.33
C LYS A 263 21.30 16.39 -7.82
N ASN A 264 22.11 17.44 -7.60
CA ASN A 264 22.02 18.74 -8.28
C ASN A 264 20.61 19.35 -8.31
N GLY A 265 19.96 19.44 -7.15
CA GLY A 265 18.68 20.13 -6.98
C GLY A 265 17.44 19.24 -7.12
N SER A 266 17.61 17.95 -7.41
CA SER A 266 16.51 16.97 -7.46
C SER A 266 15.95 16.64 -6.06
N ASP A 267 14.67 16.30 -5.91
CA ASP A 267 14.09 16.06 -4.58
C ASP A 267 14.70 14.82 -3.90
N SER A 268 14.95 14.90 -2.58
CA SER A 268 15.18 13.73 -1.72
C SER A 268 14.31 13.78 -0.47
N GLY A 269 13.55 12.72 -0.17
CA GLY A 269 12.70 12.64 1.02
C GLY A 269 11.28 12.08 0.80
N THR A 270 10.34 12.47 1.66
CA THR A 270 8.95 11.99 1.70
C THR A 270 7.98 13.17 1.76
N LYS A 271 7.96 13.97 0.70
CA LYS A 271 7.25 15.25 0.60
C LYS A 271 5.73 15.07 0.77
N GLY A 272 5.17 15.70 1.81
CA GLY A 272 3.73 15.72 2.08
C GLY A 272 3.17 14.45 2.74
N PHE A 273 3.97 13.40 2.91
CA PHE A 273 3.56 12.18 3.61
C PHE A 273 3.48 12.35 5.14
N SER A 274 3.93 13.48 5.66
CA SER A 274 4.12 13.69 7.10
C SER A 274 5.13 12.77 7.77
N TYR A 275 5.96 12.06 6.99
CA TYR A 275 7.06 11.28 7.50
C TYR A 275 8.29 12.16 7.68
N ARG A 276 8.94 12.01 8.84
CA ARG A 276 10.16 12.75 9.19
C ARG A 276 11.36 12.17 8.46
N LEU A 277 12.32 13.05 8.14
CA LEU A 277 13.70 12.62 7.94
C LEU A 277 14.38 12.44 9.30
N GLU A 278 15.20 11.41 9.45
CA GLU A 278 16.00 11.16 10.66
C GLU A 278 17.50 11.40 10.44
N ALA A 279 17.98 11.22 9.21
CA ALA A 279 19.36 11.48 8.83
C ALA A 279 19.52 11.85 7.35
N ILE A 280 20.67 12.40 7.00
CA ILE A 280 21.06 12.73 5.63
C ILE A 280 22.51 12.33 5.36
N GLN A 281 22.82 12.08 4.09
CA GLN A 281 24.18 11.97 3.57
C GLN A 281 24.31 12.86 2.34
N ILE A 282 25.45 13.53 2.22
CA ILE A 282 25.79 14.44 1.11
C ILE A 282 27.24 14.19 0.72
N LYS A 283 27.49 13.98 -0.57
CA LYS A 283 28.82 13.66 -1.12
C LYS A 283 29.06 14.44 -2.40
N LEU A 284 30.24 15.03 -2.52
CA LEU A 284 30.74 15.54 -3.80
C LEU A 284 31.36 14.40 -4.60
N VAL A 285 31.01 14.34 -5.88
CA VAL A 285 31.58 13.38 -6.84
C VAL A 285 32.07 14.17 -8.03
N LYS A 286 33.33 13.97 -8.45
CA LYS A 286 33.87 14.61 -9.66
C LYS A 286 32.96 14.25 -10.85
N LYS A 287 32.67 15.22 -11.71
CA LYS A 287 31.86 14.96 -12.91
C LYS A 287 32.53 13.88 -13.77
N GLY A 288 31.70 13.02 -14.33
CA GLY A 288 32.14 11.84 -15.09
C GLY A 288 32.35 10.59 -14.23
N ASN A 289 32.52 10.71 -12.91
CA ASN A 289 32.65 9.56 -12.03
C ASN A 289 31.27 8.94 -11.69
N ALA A 290 31.29 7.66 -11.35
CA ALA A 290 30.10 6.91 -10.97
C ALA A 290 29.39 7.53 -9.76
N ALA A 291 28.05 7.47 -9.79
CA ALA A 291 27.22 7.84 -8.65
C ALA A 291 27.55 6.98 -7.42
N PRO A 292 27.32 7.49 -6.19
CA PRO A 292 27.46 6.67 -4.99
C PRO A 292 26.51 5.46 -5.05
N THR A 293 27.01 4.29 -4.63
CA THR A 293 26.18 3.10 -4.50
C THR A 293 25.16 3.27 -3.37
N GLY A 294 23.96 2.72 -3.55
CA GLY A 294 22.86 2.89 -2.62
C GLY A 294 21.74 1.88 -2.83
N THR A 295 20.60 2.14 -2.19
CA THR A 295 19.39 1.32 -2.30
C THR A 295 18.73 1.48 -3.67
N SER A 296 17.94 0.50 -4.11
CA SER A 296 17.05 0.59 -5.28
C SER A 296 15.79 1.44 -5.04
N MET A 297 15.64 2.02 -3.84
CA MET A 297 14.52 2.92 -3.50
C MET A 297 14.53 4.21 -4.33
N LYS A 298 13.35 4.79 -4.55
CA LYS A 298 13.24 6.14 -5.11
C LYS A 298 13.94 7.13 -4.17
N ALA A 299 14.53 8.18 -4.73
CA ALA A 299 15.14 9.23 -3.94
C ALA A 299 14.11 10.11 -3.22
N CYS A 300 12.92 10.27 -3.81
CA CYS A 300 11.82 11.02 -3.23
C CYS A 300 10.46 10.36 -3.49
N TYR A 301 9.61 10.39 -2.47
CA TYR A 301 8.19 10.05 -2.53
C TYR A 301 7.38 11.32 -2.28
N ASP A 302 6.43 11.64 -3.17
CA ASP A 302 5.65 12.88 -3.14
C ASP A 302 4.16 12.56 -3.17
N ILE A 303 3.45 12.90 -2.09
CA ILE A 303 2.02 12.54 -1.96
C ILE A 303 1.18 13.17 -3.08
N SER A 304 1.59 14.33 -3.60
CA SER A 304 0.88 15.00 -4.70
C SER A 304 0.96 14.23 -6.02
N LYS A 305 1.95 13.33 -6.14
CA LYS A 305 2.15 12.47 -7.32
C LYS A 305 1.36 11.18 -7.23
N VAL A 306 0.80 10.81 -6.08
CA VAL A 306 -0.11 9.66 -5.94
C VAL A 306 -1.43 9.98 -6.65
N PRO A 307 -1.91 9.13 -7.58
CA PRO A 307 -3.18 9.36 -8.25
C PRO A 307 -4.36 9.45 -7.29
N VAL A 308 -5.26 10.39 -7.55
CA VAL A 308 -6.56 10.45 -6.87
C VAL A 308 -7.55 9.64 -7.69
N ILE A 309 -8.11 8.61 -7.08
CA ILE A 309 -9.20 7.80 -7.62
C ILE A 309 -10.51 8.35 -7.08
N SER A 310 -11.46 8.57 -7.98
CA SER A 310 -12.85 8.91 -7.70
C SER A 310 -13.73 7.70 -7.97
N TYR A 311 -14.70 7.45 -7.08
CA TYR A 311 -15.63 6.34 -7.23
C TYR A 311 -16.98 6.59 -6.57
N THR A 312 -18.01 5.96 -7.13
CA THR A 312 -19.37 5.97 -6.62
C THR A 312 -20.03 4.61 -6.85
N THR A 313 -21.01 4.29 -6.01
CA THR A 313 -21.79 3.06 -6.08
C THR A 313 -23.28 3.38 -6.28
N HIS A 314 -23.96 2.53 -7.05
CA HIS A 314 -25.41 2.52 -7.19
C HIS A 314 -25.99 1.63 -6.08
N VAL A 315 -26.78 2.22 -5.19
CA VAL A 315 -27.34 1.53 -4.01
C VAL A 315 -28.83 1.30 -4.20
N GLN A 316 -29.30 0.12 -3.82
CA GLN A 316 -30.72 -0.22 -3.83
C GLN A 316 -31.60 0.89 -3.23
N ASN A 317 -32.64 1.29 -3.96
CA ASN A 317 -33.62 2.33 -3.64
C ASN A 317 -33.06 3.76 -3.55
N TYR A 318 -31.75 3.97 -3.58
CA TYR A 318 -31.13 5.31 -3.50
C TYR A 318 -30.45 5.74 -4.80
N GLY A 319 -30.14 4.80 -5.69
CA GLY A 319 -29.43 5.09 -6.93
C GLY A 319 -27.96 5.43 -6.70
N TRP A 320 -27.37 6.18 -7.62
CA TRP A 320 -25.97 6.62 -7.54
C TRP A 320 -25.75 7.55 -6.35
N GLN A 321 -24.82 7.17 -5.47
CA GLN A 321 -24.46 7.96 -4.31
C GLN A 321 -23.47 9.08 -4.67
N LYS A 322 -23.22 9.98 -3.70
CA LYS A 322 -22.16 10.99 -3.83
C LYS A 322 -20.81 10.30 -4.10
N GLU A 323 -20.06 10.88 -5.02
CA GLU A 323 -18.71 10.44 -5.32
C GLU A 323 -17.76 10.67 -4.14
N VAL A 324 -16.87 9.72 -3.93
CA VAL A 324 -15.82 9.77 -2.92
C VAL A 324 -14.46 9.52 -3.54
N THR A 325 -13.41 9.89 -2.82
CA THR A 325 -12.01 9.71 -3.23
C THR A 325 -11.26 8.75 -2.31
N ASN A 326 -9.99 8.46 -2.62
CA ASN A 326 -9.08 7.56 -1.89
C ASN A 326 -9.39 7.40 -0.38
N GLY A 327 -9.58 6.16 0.04
CA GLY A 327 -9.79 5.74 1.43
C GLY A 327 -11.20 5.95 2.00
N LYS A 328 -12.07 6.73 1.35
CA LYS A 328 -13.43 6.99 1.85
C LYS A 328 -14.42 5.86 1.52
N VAL A 329 -15.49 5.73 2.28
CA VAL A 329 -16.49 4.68 2.03
C VAL A 329 -17.46 5.15 0.93
N SER A 330 -17.70 4.31 -0.08
CA SER A 330 -18.86 4.42 -0.96
C SER A 330 -19.85 3.28 -0.68
N GLY A 331 -21.12 3.62 -0.48
CA GLY A 331 -22.19 2.67 -0.13
C GLY A 331 -22.85 2.97 1.21
N THR A 332 -23.60 2.00 1.73
CA THR A 332 -24.41 2.12 2.95
C THR A 332 -24.15 0.96 3.91
N VAL A 333 -23.01 1.03 4.60
CA VAL A 333 -22.59 0.05 5.61
C VAL A 333 -23.67 -0.12 6.69
N GLY A 334 -24.10 -1.36 6.94
CA GLY A 334 -25.02 -1.70 8.03
C GLY A 334 -26.50 -1.35 7.78
N LYS A 335 -26.84 -0.72 6.65
CA LYS A 335 -28.24 -0.36 6.32
C LYS A 335 -29.00 -1.44 5.56
N ALA A 336 -28.39 -2.61 5.39
CA ALA A 336 -28.96 -3.74 4.65
C ALA A 336 -29.37 -3.45 3.19
N LYS A 337 -28.77 -2.44 2.55
CA LYS A 337 -28.98 -2.14 1.13
C LYS A 337 -27.84 -2.70 0.28
N ARG A 338 -28.18 -3.38 -0.80
CA ARG A 338 -27.19 -3.93 -1.75
C ARG A 338 -26.58 -2.83 -2.62
N LEU A 339 -25.30 -2.97 -2.94
CA LEU A 339 -24.70 -2.34 -4.11
C LEU A 339 -25.21 -3.07 -5.37
N GLU A 340 -25.49 -2.33 -6.43
CA GLU A 340 -25.96 -2.87 -7.73
C GLU A 340 -25.00 -2.53 -8.87
N GLY A 341 -24.24 -1.44 -8.74
CA GLY A 341 -23.22 -1.04 -9.72
C GLY A 341 -22.17 -0.10 -9.13
N ILE A 342 -21.07 0.08 -9.85
CA ILE A 342 -19.94 0.92 -9.45
C ILE A 342 -19.31 1.63 -10.66
N LYS A 343 -18.84 2.86 -10.46
CA LYS A 343 -17.98 3.60 -11.38
C LYS A 343 -16.70 3.99 -10.65
N ILE A 344 -15.55 3.82 -11.31
CA ILE A 344 -14.23 4.13 -10.76
C ILE A 344 -13.39 4.79 -11.86
N TYR A 345 -12.77 5.93 -11.58
CA TYR A 345 -11.87 6.59 -12.52
C TYR A 345 -10.78 7.37 -11.80
N ILE A 346 -9.73 7.71 -12.54
CA ILE A 346 -8.64 8.56 -12.03
C ILE A 346 -9.07 10.02 -12.23
N SER A 347 -9.40 10.73 -11.15
CA SER A 347 -9.81 12.13 -11.21
C SER A 347 -8.64 13.10 -11.22
N LYS A 348 -7.47 12.69 -10.72
CA LYS A 348 -6.24 13.50 -10.75
C LYS A 348 -4.99 12.64 -10.84
N ASN A 349 -4.10 12.97 -11.77
CA ASN A 349 -2.81 12.31 -11.96
C ASN A 349 -1.70 13.35 -12.17
N GLN A 350 -1.10 13.84 -11.08
CA GLN A 350 -0.06 14.88 -11.19
C GLN A 350 1.32 14.31 -11.51
N SER A 351 1.53 13.00 -11.48
CA SER A 351 2.79 12.42 -11.93
C SER A 351 2.94 12.50 -13.45
N GLY A 352 1.82 12.56 -14.18
CA GLY A 352 1.82 12.47 -15.64
C GLY A 352 2.12 11.06 -16.15
N THR A 353 2.20 10.08 -15.25
CA THR A 353 2.48 8.69 -15.59
C THR A 353 1.29 8.13 -16.38
N SER A 354 1.56 7.58 -17.58
CA SER A 354 0.51 7.00 -18.43
C SER A 354 -0.15 5.77 -17.79
N GLY A 355 -1.43 5.56 -18.07
CA GLY A 355 -2.18 4.43 -17.52
C GLY A 355 -3.61 4.81 -17.14
N GLY A 356 -4.34 3.83 -16.61
CA GLY A 356 -5.73 3.98 -16.19
C GLY A 356 -6.11 3.05 -15.05
N ILE A 357 -7.41 2.86 -14.87
CA ILE A 357 -7.98 1.90 -13.93
C ILE A 357 -8.97 0.98 -14.63
N SER A 358 -8.89 -0.32 -14.34
CA SER A 358 -9.78 -1.34 -14.87
C SER A 358 -10.37 -2.18 -13.75
N TYR A 359 -11.65 -2.51 -13.85
CA TYR A 359 -12.39 -3.22 -12.81
C TYR A 359 -13.55 -4.03 -13.37
N LYS A 360 -13.97 -5.06 -12.63
CA LYS A 360 -15.19 -5.82 -12.92
C LYS A 360 -15.81 -6.36 -11.65
N THR A 361 -17.09 -6.71 -11.70
CA THR A 361 -17.85 -7.19 -10.54
C THR A 361 -18.43 -8.58 -10.76
N HIS A 362 -18.63 -9.31 -9.65
CA HIS A 362 -19.43 -10.52 -9.59
C HIS A 362 -20.86 -10.13 -9.21
N ILE A 363 -21.82 -10.46 -10.07
CA ILE A 363 -23.20 -10.00 -9.98
C ILE A 363 -24.10 -11.22 -9.75
N GLN A 364 -25.06 -11.08 -8.84
CA GLN A 364 -26.05 -12.11 -8.58
C GLN A 364 -26.66 -12.67 -9.87
N LYS A 365 -26.74 -14.00 -9.98
CA LYS A 365 -27.25 -14.79 -11.13
C LYS A 365 -26.46 -14.67 -12.43
N LEU A 366 -25.60 -13.66 -12.59
CA LEU A 366 -24.82 -13.45 -13.82
C LEU A 366 -23.35 -13.88 -13.66
N GLY A 367 -22.88 -13.99 -12.42
CA GLY A 367 -21.48 -14.31 -12.16
C GLY A 367 -20.56 -13.12 -12.41
N TRP A 368 -19.29 -13.41 -12.73
CA TRP A 368 -18.33 -12.40 -13.14
C TRP A 368 -18.69 -11.83 -14.52
N GLU A 369 -18.59 -10.51 -14.67
CA GLU A 369 -18.58 -9.92 -16.01
C GLU A 369 -17.44 -10.49 -16.87
N SER A 370 -17.72 -10.73 -18.15
CA SER A 370 -16.74 -11.27 -19.11
C SER A 370 -15.58 -10.29 -19.33
N GLU A 371 -15.88 -9.00 -19.42
CA GLU A 371 -14.92 -7.93 -19.71
C GLU A 371 -14.67 -7.00 -18.53
N PHE A 372 -13.43 -6.52 -18.42
CA PHE A 372 -13.09 -5.42 -17.51
C PHE A 372 -13.67 -4.10 -18.05
N LYS A 373 -14.27 -3.32 -17.15
CA LYS A 373 -14.66 -1.94 -17.38
C LYS A 373 -13.50 -1.01 -17.05
N SER A 374 -13.46 0.15 -17.66
CA SER A 374 -12.38 1.12 -17.49
C SER A 374 -12.91 2.52 -17.27
N ASN A 375 -12.18 3.30 -16.47
CA ASN A 375 -12.30 4.77 -16.36
C ASN A 375 -13.74 5.31 -16.40
N GLY A 376 -14.54 5.01 -15.38
CA GLY A 376 -15.88 5.58 -15.19
C GLY A 376 -17.01 4.81 -15.85
N ALA A 377 -16.71 3.79 -16.67
CA ALA A 377 -17.70 2.87 -17.19
C ALA A 377 -18.43 2.10 -16.06
N ILE A 378 -19.71 1.77 -16.25
CA ILE A 378 -20.47 1.06 -15.22
C ILE A 378 -20.05 -0.42 -15.20
N SER A 379 -19.67 -0.91 -14.02
CA SER A 379 -19.57 -2.33 -13.71
C SER A 379 -20.71 -2.70 -12.77
N GLY A 380 -21.46 -3.76 -13.10
CA GLY A 380 -22.72 -4.11 -12.42
C GLY A 380 -23.96 -3.86 -13.27
N THR A 381 -25.12 -3.71 -12.60
CA THR A 381 -26.41 -3.48 -13.27
C THR A 381 -27.17 -2.31 -12.64
N VAL A 382 -27.94 -1.59 -13.46
CA VAL A 382 -28.85 -0.54 -13.02
C VAL A 382 -30.28 -0.98 -13.37
N GLY A 383 -31.22 -0.83 -12.45
CA GLY A 383 -32.64 -1.18 -12.66
C GLY A 383 -32.99 -2.67 -12.64
N LYS A 384 -32.00 -3.58 -12.74
CA LYS A 384 -32.23 -5.05 -12.74
C LYS A 384 -32.42 -5.67 -11.36
N LYS A 385 -32.26 -4.90 -10.28
CA LYS A 385 -32.37 -5.34 -8.88
C LYS A 385 -31.41 -6.48 -8.49
N LEU A 386 -30.27 -6.60 -9.17
CA LEU A 386 -29.24 -7.61 -8.87
C LEU A 386 -28.14 -7.01 -7.98
N ARG A 387 -27.76 -7.73 -6.92
CA ARG A 387 -26.67 -7.33 -6.02
C ARG A 387 -25.29 -7.59 -6.64
N LEU A 388 -24.33 -6.76 -6.29
CA LEU A 388 -22.91 -7.09 -6.37
C LEU A 388 -22.53 -8.00 -5.20
N GLU A 389 -21.64 -8.95 -5.43
CA GLU A 389 -21.16 -9.91 -4.44
C GLU A 389 -19.63 -9.84 -4.27
N ALA A 390 -18.88 -9.53 -5.34
CA ALA A 390 -17.43 -9.33 -5.30
C ALA A 390 -16.96 -8.35 -6.39
N ILE A 391 -15.69 -7.92 -6.29
CA ILE A 391 -15.05 -6.98 -7.22
C ILE A 391 -13.55 -7.27 -7.39
N GLN A 392 -13.04 -6.99 -8.59
CA GLN A 392 -11.61 -6.91 -8.90
C GLN A 392 -11.29 -5.53 -9.47
N ILE A 393 -10.17 -4.93 -9.04
CA ILE A 393 -9.72 -3.59 -9.48
C ILE A 393 -8.20 -3.63 -9.70
N LYS A 394 -7.72 -3.12 -10.83
CA LYS A 394 -6.28 -3.00 -11.14
C LYS A 394 -5.98 -1.68 -11.82
N LEU A 395 -4.78 -1.14 -11.57
CA LEU A 395 -4.21 -0.08 -12.38
C LEU A 395 -3.68 -0.66 -13.70
N THR A 396 -3.58 0.16 -14.73
CA THR A 396 -3.07 -0.22 -16.06
C THR A 396 -1.95 0.73 -16.50
N GLY A 397 -1.20 0.35 -17.53
CA GLY A 397 -0.08 1.15 -18.04
C GLY A 397 1.04 1.36 -17.02
N ASN A 398 1.78 2.46 -17.18
CA ASN A 398 2.90 2.78 -16.30
C ASN A 398 2.47 3.11 -14.86
N LEU A 399 1.21 3.47 -14.63
CA LEU A 399 0.68 3.63 -13.27
C LEU A 399 0.80 2.34 -12.44
N ALA A 400 0.61 1.17 -13.04
CA ALA A 400 0.76 -0.12 -12.33
C ALA A 400 2.21 -0.44 -11.92
N ASN A 401 3.19 0.21 -12.58
CA ASN A 401 4.62 0.07 -12.27
C ASN A 401 5.05 1.00 -11.12
N GLU A 402 4.32 2.08 -10.88
CA GLU A 402 4.67 3.07 -9.86
C GLU A 402 3.81 2.99 -8.60
N PHE A 403 2.57 2.48 -8.73
CA PHE A 403 1.59 2.45 -7.66
C PHE A 403 0.94 1.08 -7.52
N ASP A 404 0.50 0.80 -6.30
CA ASP A 404 -0.37 -0.31 -5.98
C ASP A 404 -1.76 0.21 -5.60
N ILE A 405 -2.80 -0.50 -6.03
CA ILE A 405 -4.18 -0.22 -5.66
C ILE A 405 -4.69 -1.25 -4.65
N TYR A 406 -5.19 -0.74 -3.53
CA TYR A 406 -5.77 -1.50 -2.43
C TYR A 406 -7.26 -1.22 -2.34
N TYR A 407 -8.07 -2.25 -2.14
CA TYR A 407 -9.51 -2.09 -1.98
C TYR A 407 -10.10 -3.19 -1.10
N ARG A 408 -11.16 -2.85 -0.37
CA ARG A 408 -11.92 -3.82 0.43
C ARG A 408 -13.41 -3.54 0.33
N THR A 409 -14.21 -4.56 0.60
CA THR A 409 -15.66 -4.50 0.54
C THR A 409 -16.28 -4.89 1.88
N HIS A 410 -17.43 -4.29 2.19
CA HIS A 410 -18.28 -4.66 3.30
C HIS A 410 -19.34 -5.65 2.79
N ALA A 411 -19.22 -6.92 3.17
CA ALA A 411 -20.13 -7.98 2.75
C ALA A 411 -21.16 -8.27 3.85
N GLN A 412 -22.40 -8.56 3.44
CA GLN A 412 -23.44 -9.02 4.34
C GLN A 412 -22.94 -10.20 5.19
N LYS A 413 -23.29 -10.20 6.48
CA LYS A 413 -22.90 -11.17 7.52
C LYS A 413 -21.40 -11.22 7.87
N PHE A 414 -20.48 -10.77 7.02
CA PHE A 414 -19.05 -10.76 7.30
C PHE A 414 -18.48 -9.39 7.69
N GLY A 415 -19.19 -8.31 7.40
CA GLY A 415 -18.69 -6.97 7.63
C GLY A 415 -17.57 -6.59 6.65
N TRP A 416 -16.64 -5.74 7.10
CA TRP A 416 -15.45 -5.39 6.32
C TRP A 416 -14.50 -6.58 6.18
N LEU A 417 -14.28 -7.01 4.94
CA LEU A 417 -13.26 -8.00 4.59
C LEU A 417 -11.85 -7.37 4.55
N GLY A 418 -10.84 -8.22 4.36
CA GLY A 418 -9.47 -7.78 4.14
C GLY A 418 -9.29 -6.93 2.89
N TRP A 419 -8.16 -6.23 2.82
CA TRP A 419 -7.75 -5.46 1.64
C TRP A 419 -7.22 -6.39 0.54
N ALA A 420 -7.88 -6.37 -0.60
CA ALA A 420 -7.37 -6.92 -1.85
C ALA A 420 -6.42 -5.92 -2.53
N LYS A 421 -5.51 -6.43 -3.36
CA LYS A 421 -4.47 -5.68 -4.05
C LYS A 421 -4.42 -6.03 -5.54
N ASN A 422 -4.24 -5.04 -6.41
CA ASN A 422 -3.84 -5.21 -7.82
C ASN A 422 -4.56 -6.35 -8.59
N GLY A 423 -5.88 -6.37 -8.59
CA GLY A 423 -6.69 -7.37 -9.30
C GLY A 423 -7.07 -8.60 -8.49
N ALA A 424 -6.57 -8.76 -7.25
CA ALA A 424 -7.08 -9.76 -6.32
C ALA A 424 -8.57 -9.55 -6.01
N ILE A 425 -9.30 -10.60 -5.65
CA ILE A 425 -10.74 -10.45 -5.43
C ILE A 425 -11.01 -9.83 -4.06
N SER A 426 -11.98 -8.92 -3.97
CA SER A 426 -12.61 -8.52 -2.71
C SER A 426 -14.10 -8.84 -2.71
N GLY A 427 -14.61 -9.46 -1.64
CA GLY A 427 -16.04 -9.77 -1.49
C GLY A 427 -16.31 -11.25 -1.24
N THR A 428 -17.44 -11.73 -1.75
CA THR A 428 -17.88 -13.12 -1.60
C THR A 428 -18.39 -13.71 -2.90
N SER A 429 -18.32 -15.04 -3.04
CA SER A 429 -19.02 -15.77 -4.11
C SER A 429 -19.62 -17.07 -3.57
N GLY A 430 -20.74 -17.50 -4.14
CA GLY A 430 -21.47 -18.71 -3.73
C GLY A 430 -22.36 -18.53 -2.48
N TYR A 431 -22.04 -17.60 -1.58
CA TYR A 431 -22.86 -17.32 -0.38
C TYR A 431 -24.19 -16.62 -0.68
N GLY A 432 -24.29 -15.92 -1.80
CA GLY A 432 -25.42 -15.05 -2.10
C GLY A 432 -25.49 -13.79 -1.25
N PHE A 433 -24.37 -13.37 -0.64
CA PHE A 433 -24.29 -12.19 0.21
C PHE A 433 -24.03 -10.93 -0.61
N ARG A 434 -24.82 -9.88 -0.34
CA ARG A 434 -24.65 -8.57 -0.98
C ARG A 434 -23.43 -7.84 -0.45
N LEU A 435 -22.79 -7.05 -1.31
CA LEU A 435 -21.94 -5.95 -0.87
C LEU A 435 -22.81 -4.78 -0.42
N GLU A 436 -22.36 -4.07 0.61
CA GLU A 436 -23.01 -2.88 1.16
C GLU A 436 -22.13 -1.63 1.07
N GLY A 437 -20.81 -1.79 0.93
CA GLY A 437 -19.87 -0.68 0.79
C GLY A 437 -18.51 -1.11 0.28
N ILE A 438 -17.72 -0.14 -0.17
CA ILE A 438 -16.37 -0.33 -0.69
C ILE A 438 -15.46 0.84 -0.27
N GLN A 439 -14.18 0.53 -0.03
CA GLN A 439 -13.09 1.51 0.09
C GLN A 439 -12.00 1.16 -0.93
N ILE A 440 -11.44 2.19 -1.56
CA ILE A 440 -10.36 2.08 -2.55
C ILE A 440 -9.29 3.12 -2.21
N GLU A 441 -8.02 2.70 -2.16
CA GLU A 441 -6.87 3.54 -1.85
C GLU A 441 -5.70 3.19 -2.77
N VAL A 442 -4.96 4.21 -3.23
CA VAL A 442 -3.75 4.03 -4.05
C VAL A 442 -2.54 4.46 -3.24
N LYS A 443 -1.49 3.65 -3.28
CA LYS A 443 -0.21 3.92 -2.61
C LYS A 443 0.95 3.70 -3.55
N TYR A 444 2.15 4.16 -3.18
CA TYR A 444 3.34 3.82 -3.96
C TYR A 444 3.55 2.31 -3.96
N LYS A 445 4.10 1.82 -5.07
CA LYS A 445 4.35 0.39 -5.22
C LYS A 445 5.24 -0.14 -4.10
N GLY A 446 4.77 -1.20 -3.45
CA GLY A 446 5.43 -1.83 -2.30
C GLY A 446 5.05 -1.26 -0.93
N ASP A 447 4.33 -0.13 -0.85
CA ASP A 447 3.82 0.37 0.43
C ASP A 447 2.79 -0.59 1.02
N SER A 448 2.78 -0.74 2.35
CA SER A 448 1.84 -1.64 3.03
C SER A 448 0.38 -1.21 2.85
N ALA A 449 -0.51 -2.21 2.77
CA ALA A 449 -1.95 -2.00 2.75
C ALA A 449 -2.44 -1.15 3.94
N PRO A 450 -3.59 -0.45 3.84
CA PRO A 450 -4.15 0.31 4.96
C PRO A 450 -4.54 -0.56 6.17
N GLY A 451 -4.74 -1.86 5.98
CA GLY A 451 -5.04 -2.83 7.02
C GLY A 451 -4.76 -4.26 6.56
N SER A 452 -5.26 -5.26 7.29
CA SER A 452 -5.04 -6.68 6.97
C SER A 452 -5.51 -7.04 5.56
N GLU A 453 -4.68 -7.80 4.84
CA GLU A 453 -4.99 -8.38 3.52
C GLU A 453 -5.60 -9.79 3.64
N LYS A 454 -5.66 -10.35 4.86
CA LYS A 454 -6.27 -11.66 5.12
C LYS A 454 -7.77 -11.63 4.89
N ASN A 455 -8.32 -12.70 4.32
CA ASN A 455 -9.76 -12.87 4.09
C ASN A 455 -10.39 -11.73 3.28
N ALA A 456 -9.67 -11.17 2.31
CA ALA A 456 -10.21 -10.17 1.38
C ALA A 456 -11.35 -10.74 0.51
N TYR A 457 -11.30 -12.05 0.23
CA TYR A 457 -12.29 -12.79 -0.52
C TYR A 457 -12.69 -14.07 0.21
N ARG A 458 -13.99 -14.38 0.21
CA ARG A 458 -14.53 -15.66 0.70
C ARG A 458 -15.35 -16.32 -0.41
N LYS A 459 -14.90 -17.49 -0.87
CA LYS A 459 -15.67 -18.35 -1.77
C LYS A 459 -16.33 -19.46 -0.94
N LEU A 460 -17.61 -19.73 -1.21
CA LEU A 460 -18.29 -20.89 -0.63
C LEU A 460 -17.77 -22.15 -1.32
N ASP A 461 -17.49 -23.19 -0.54
CA ASP A 461 -16.90 -24.42 -1.06
C ASP A 461 -17.76 -25.03 -2.19
N ASP A 462 -17.11 -25.52 -3.24
CA ASP A 462 -17.80 -26.07 -4.40
C ASP A 462 -18.57 -27.35 -4.04
N PHE A 463 -18.08 -28.16 -3.08
CA PHE A 463 -18.84 -29.29 -2.52
C PHE A 463 -20.04 -28.83 -1.74
N TYR A 464 -19.95 -27.70 -1.05
CA TYR A 464 -21.11 -27.13 -0.34
C TYR A 464 -22.20 -26.68 -1.29
N LEU A 465 -21.81 -26.03 -2.38
CA LEU A 465 -22.74 -25.68 -3.45
C LEU A 465 -23.36 -26.93 -4.09
N TYR A 466 -22.55 -27.96 -4.36
CA TYR A 466 -23.02 -29.22 -4.93
C TYR A 466 -23.98 -29.96 -4.00
N LEU A 467 -23.64 -30.11 -2.72
CA LEU A 467 -24.51 -30.72 -1.71
C LEU A 467 -25.85 -30.00 -1.65
N LYS A 468 -25.84 -28.66 -1.55
CA LYS A 468 -27.07 -27.86 -1.44
C LYS A 468 -27.95 -27.89 -2.68
N ASN A 469 -27.36 -27.81 -3.87
CA ASN A 469 -28.13 -27.62 -5.09
C ASN A 469 -28.48 -28.93 -5.80
N ASN A 470 -27.71 -30.01 -5.56
CA ASN A 470 -27.88 -31.27 -6.27
C ASN A 470 -28.24 -32.41 -5.32
N LEU A 471 -27.42 -32.68 -4.30
CA LEU A 471 -27.61 -33.87 -3.47
C LEU A 471 -28.79 -33.75 -2.50
N ILE A 472 -28.93 -32.62 -1.81
CA ILE A 472 -30.06 -32.38 -0.89
C ILE A 472 -31.40 -32.43 -1.64
N PRO A 473 -31.58 -31.77 -2.79
CA PRO A 473 -32.81 -31.93 -3.56
C PRO A 473 -33.05 -33.34 -4.09
N LYS A 474 -31.98 -34.06 -4.49
CA LYS A 474 -32.08 -35.43 -5.04
C LYS A 474 -32.47 -36.46 -3.98
N TYR A 475 -31.81 -36.41 -2.82
CA TYR A 475 -31.95 -37.42 -1.78
C TYR A 475 -32.83 -36.99 -0.60
N GLY A 476 -33.10 -35.69 -0.46
CA GLY A 476 -33.74 -35.12 0.72
C GLY A 476 -32.77 -34.93 1.90
N ILE A 477 -33.27 -34.26 2.94
CA ILE A 477 -32.66 -34.26 4.28
C ILE A 477 -33.41 -35.31 5.10
N SER A 478 -32.69 -36.13 5.86
CA SER A 478 -33.33 -37.03 6.82
C SER A 478 -34.13 -36.22 7.84
N LYS A 479 -35.46 -36.40 7.90
CA LYS A 479 -36.34 -35.75 8.88
C LYS A 479 -36.66 -36.73 10.00
N ASN A 480 -36.15 -36.52 11.21
CA ASN A 480 -36.64 -37.24 12.39
C ASN A 480 -37.64 -36.37 13.17
N ASN A 481 -38.73 -37.00 13.63
CA ASN A 481 -39.70 -36.52 14.63
C ASN A 481 -40.47 -35.21 14.36
N GLN A 482 -41.52 -35.26 13.52
CA GLN A 482 -42.59 -34.25 13.51
C GLN A 482 -43.97 -34.80 13.92
N PHE A 483 -44.04 -35.76 14.85
CA PHE A 483 -45.30 -36.13 15.50
C PHE A 483 -45.11 -36.39 17.00
N SER A 484 -45.71 -35.54 17.83
CA SER A 484 -45.87 -35.78 19.26
C SER A 484 -47.31 -36.27 19.51
N GLY A 485 -47.56 -37.58 19.33
CA GLY A 485 -48.89 -38.18 19.53
C GLY A 485 -48.80 -39.65 19.94
N VAL A 486 -49.83 -40.15 20.61
CA VAL A 486 -49.97 -41.56 21.01
C VAL A 486 -50.28 -42.40 19.76
N MET A 487 -49.52 -43.49 19.53
CA MET A 487 -49.76 -44.40 18.40
C MET A 487 -50.97 -45.30 18.66
N THR A 488 -51.83 -45.43 17.65
CA THR A 488 -52.91 -46.43 17.59
C THR A 488 -52.67 -47.37 16.41
N SER A 489 -53.18 -48.60 16.49
CA SER A 489 -53.02 -49.65 15.45
C SER A 489 -53.49 -49.20 14.06
N GLU A 490 -54.53 -48.37 13.98
CA GLU A 490 -55.04 -47.83 12.71
C GLU A 490 -54.10 -46.81 12.02
N ASN A 491 -53.20 -46.18 12.77
CA ASN A 491 -52.32 -45.14 12.24
C ASN A 491 -50.92 -45.68 11.89
N ALA A 492 -50.51 -46.83 12.43
CA ALA A 492 -49.18 -47.42 12.25
C ALA A 492 -48.79 -47.63 10.76
N TYR A 493 -49.75 -48.05 9.92
CA TYR A 493 -49.52 -48.26 8.49
C TYR A 493 -49.34 -46.97 7.67
N LYS A 494 -49.60 -45.80 8.27
CA LYS A 494 -49.49 -44.47 7.62
C LYS A 494 -48.25 -43.70 8.07
N ILE A 495 -47.40 -44.27 8.92
CA ILE A 495 -46.28 -43.56 9.55
C ILE A 495 -45.03 -43.63 8.67
N ASN A 496 -44.68 -42.49 8.07
CA ASN A 496 -43.53 -42.36 7.16
C ASN A 496 -42.14 -42.38 7.83
N TRP A 497 -42.02 -42.66 9.13
CA TRP A 497 -40.74 -42.57 9.86
C TRP A 497 -39.79 -43.74 9.53
N LEU A 498 -40.35 -44.86 9.09
CA LEU A 498 -39.63 -46.01 8.53
C LEU A 498 -39.09 -45.75 7.11
N TYR A 499 -39.01 -44.51 6.62
CA TYR A 499 -38.45 -44.22 5.30
C TYR A 499 -37.37 -43.14 5.40
N PRO A 500 -36.20 -43.42 5.99
CA PRO A 500 -35.06 -42.53 5.82
C PRO A 500 -34.64 -42.58 4.35
N ASN A 501 -35.20 -41.69 3.52
CA ASN A 501 -34.66 -41.34 2.22
C ASN A 501 -34.04 -39.95 2.42
N GLY A 502 -32.74 -39.91 2.70
CA GLY A 502 -32.09 -38.66 3.08
C GLY A 502 -30.59 -38.76 3.29
N ILE A 503 -29.91 -37.63 3.07
CA ILE A 503 -28.52 -37.44 3.50
C ILE A 503 -28.50 -37.38 5.02
N LEU A 504 -27.66 -38.22 5.62
CA LEU A 504 -27.38 -38.25 7.06
C LEU A 504 -26.24 -37.27 7.39
N SER A 505 -25.18 -37.26 6.59
CA SER A 505 -23.98 -36.44 6.83
C SER A 505 -23.15 -36.25 5.56
N ALA A 506 -22.34 -35.18 5.52
CA ALA A 506 -21.36 -34.93 4.48
C ALA A 506 -20.09 -34.30 5.03
N LYS A 507 -18.92 -34.75 4.59
CA LYS A 507 -17.61 -34.21 4.99
C LYS A 507 -16.63 -34.15 3.83
N VAL A 508 -15.66 -33.25 3.93
CA VAL A 508 -14.66 -33.00 2.88
C VAL A 508 -13.27 -33.43 3.36
N TYR A 509 -12.65 -34.37 2.66
CA TYR A 509 -11.34 -34.96 2.96
C TYR A 509 -10.58 -35.26 1.66
N ASP A 510 -9.25 -35.20 1.72
CA ASP A 510 -8.35 -35.71 0.68
C ASP A 510 -8.11 -37.21 0.94
N PHE A 511 -8.92 -38.07 0.31
CA PHE A 511 -8.85 -39.51 0.49
C PHE A 511 -7.65 -40.09 -0.26
N ASP A 512 -7.45 -39.72 -1.52
CA ASP A 512 -6.40 -40.31 -2.35
C ASP A 512 -4.99 -39.72 -2.11
N CYS A 513 -4.90 -38.67 -1.28
CA CYS A 513 -3.68 -37.94 -0.95
C CYS A 513 -3.03 -37.27 -2.17
N ASP A 514 -3.80 -36.95 -3.21
CA ASP A 514 -3.33 -36.21 -4.39
C ASP A 514 -3.26 -34.69 -4.15
N GLY A 515 -3.70 -34.23 -2.98
CA GLY A 515 -3.74 -32.83 -2.58
C GLY A 515 -5.02 -32.09 -2.96
N LYS A 516 -5.99 -32.79 -3.58
CA LYS A 516 -7.36 -32.32 -3.81
C LYS A 516 -8.25 -32.87 -2.71
N ASN A 517 -9.39 -32.20 -2.55
CA ASN A 517 -10.38 -32.62 -1.57
C ASN A 517 -11.51 -33.34 -2.31
N GLU A 518 -12.09 -34.36 -1.65
CA GLU A 518 -13.30 -35.07 -2.04
C GLU A 518 -14.37 -34.89 -0.95
N MET A 519 -15.65 -35.00 -1.32
CA MET A 519 -16.75 -35.02 -0.37
C MET A 519 -17.30 -36.42 -0.20
N MET A 520 -17.23 -36.96 1.01
CA MET A 520 -17.97 -38.18 1.40
C MET A 520 -19.35 -37.79 1.92
N VAL A 521 -20.38 -38.47 1.42
CA VAL A 521 -21.77 -38.31 1.80
C VAL A 521 -22.30 -39.64 2.31
N LEU A 522 -22.84 -39.64 3.52
CA LEU A 522 -23.54 -40.77 4.11
C LEU A 522 -25.04 -40.56 3.95
N ARG A 523 -25.74 -41.55 3.41
CA ARG A 523 -27.19 -41.53 3.21
C ARG A 523 -27.78 -42.92 3.38
N MET A 524 -29.06 -42.98 3.71
CA MET A 524 -29.83 -44.23 3.59
C MET A 524 -30.31 -44.40 2.14
N ASP A 525 -30.19 -45.61 1.59
CA ASP A 525 -30.65 -45.98 0.26
C ASP A 525 -31.86 -46.95 0.33
N LYS A 526 -32.74 -46.84 -0.66
CA LYS A 526 -34.11 -47.35 -0.64
C LYS A 526 -34.20 -48.88 -0.36
N LYS A 527 -35.22 -49.23 0.44
CA LYS A 527 -35.79 -50.55 0.76
C LYS A 527 -35.48 -51.70 -0.22
N TYR A 528 -34.86 -52.78 0.27
CA TYR A 528 -34.89 -54.09 -0.40
C TYR A 528 -36.18 -54.86 -0.02
N SER A 529 -36.68 -55.69 -0.93
CA SER A 529 -38.03 -56.29 -0.94
C SER A 529 -38.29 -57.31 0.19
N ARG A 530 -39.59 -57.51 0.47
CA ARG A 530 -40.17 -58.48 1.41
C ARG A 530 -39.52 -59.87 1.27
N GLU A 531 -38.71 -60.25 2.24
CA GLU A 531 -38.82 -61.59 2.81
C GLU A 531 -39.68 -61.49 4.08
N ILE A 532 -40.20 -62.61 4.54
CA ILE A 532 -41.41 -62.71 5.37
C ILE A 532 -41.30 -61.99 6.73
N ASP A 533 -40.10 -61.54 7.16
CA ASP A 533 -39.81 -61.09 8.54
C ASP A 533 -39.05 -59.74 8.69
N GLY A 534 -39.10 -58.78 7.76
CA GLY A 534 -38.49 -57.46 8.04
C GLY A 534 -38.35 -56.45 6.89
N TYR A 535 -37.90 -55.23 7.24
CA TYR A 535 -37.49 -54.17 6.31
C TYR A 535 -35.96 -54.10 6.23
N TYR A 536 -35.38 -53.92 5.03
CA TYR A 536 -33.92 -53.80 4.87
C TYR A 536 -33.54 -52.43 4.31
N TYR A 537 -32.64 -51.73 5.01
CA TYR A 537 -32.07 -50.45 4.56
C TYR A 537 -30.57 -50.59 4.32
N ASN A 538 -30.10 -50.06 3.20
CA ASN A 538 -28.67 -49.96 2.93
C ASN A 538 -28.18 -48.59 3.40
N LEU A 539 -27.22 -48.57 4.33
CA LEU A 539 -26.46 -47.37 4.57
C LEU A 539 -25.45 -47.23 3.43
N VAL A 540 -25.41 -46.09 2.76
CA VAL A 540 -24.54 -45.87 1.61
C VAL A 540 -23.60 -44.72 1.88
N ALA A 541 -22.31 -44.99 1.73
CA ALA A 541 -21.28 -43.97 1.61
C ALA A 541 -21.01 -43.70 0.11
N GLU A 542 -21.24 -42.46 -0.32
CA GLU A 542 -20.93 -41.99 -1.68
C GLU A 542 -19.80 -40.97 -1.59
N ILE A 543 -18.81 -41.08 -2.46
CA ILE A 543 -17.69 -40.14 -2.53
C ILE A 543 -17.75 -39.39 -3.83
N TYR A 544 -17.56 -38.08 -3.69
CA TYR A 544 -17.64 -37.13 -4.77
C TYR A 544 -16.28 -36.45 -4.93
N GLU A 545 -15.72 -36.55 -6.13
CA GLU A 545 -14.45 -35.93 -6.47
C GLU A 545 -14.70 -34.69 -7.33
N LYS A 546 -13.81 -33.70 -7.20
CA LYS A 546 -13.87 -32.48 -7.97
C LYS A 546 -12.89 -32.52 -9.14
N GLU A 547 -13.40 -32.38 -10.35
CA GLU A 547 -12.56 -32.25 -11.54
C GLU A 547 -11.89 -30.87 -11.62
N ASN A 548 -10.85 -30.77 -12.45
CA ASN A 548 -10.16 -29.52 -12.80
C ASN A 548 -11.11 -28.47 -13.40
N THR A 549 -12.28 -28.89 -13.90
CA THR A 549 -13.34 -28.04 -14.44
C THR A 549 -14.23 -27.40 -13.35
N GLY A 550 -14.08 -27.83 -12.10
CA GLY A 550 -14.94 -27.46 -10.98
C GLY A 550 -16.24 -28.24 -10.89
N ILE A 551 -16.44 -29.22 -11.79
CA ILE A 551 -17.55 -30.16 -11.75
C ILE A 551 -17.27 -31.19 -10.66
N VAL A 552 -18.31 -31.50 -9.87
CA VAL A 552 -18.25 -32.54 -8.85
C VAL A 552 -18.91 -33.81 -9.41
N LEU A 553 -18.14 -34.89 -9.52
CA LEU A 553 -18.58 -36.19 -10.03
C LEU A 553 -18.63 -37.22 -8.91
N LYS A 554 -19.45 -38.25 -9.06
CA LYS A 554 -19.47 -39.40 -8.14
C LYS A 554 -18.36 -40.37 -8.54
N ALA A 555 -17.35 -40.52 -7.69
CA ALA A 555 -16.21 -41.39 -7.94
C ALA A 555 -16.46 -42.82 -7.45
N SER A 556 -17.11 -42.98 -6.29
CA SER A 556 -17.28 -44.30 -5.68
C SER A 556 -18.59 -44.44 -4.87
N LYS A 557 -19.09 -45.67 -4.73
CA LYS A 557 -20.23 -46.03 -3.88
C LYS A 557 -19.85 -47.25 -3.05
N VAL A 558 -20.07 -47.18 -1.74
CA VAL A 558 -20.00 -48.35 -0.84
C VAL A 558 -21.35 -48.56 -0.19
N ASN A 559 -21.89 -49.76 -0.31
CA ASN A 559 -23.07 -50.19 0.43
C ASN A 559 -22.60 -50.83 1.74
N LEU A 560 -23.02 -50.26 2.87
CA LEU A 560 -22.90 -50.83 4.20
C LEU A 560 -24.23 -51.52 4.50
N TYR A 561 -24.19 -52.85 4.58
CA TYR A 561 -25.39 -53.68 4.81
C TYR A 561 -25.66 -53.84 6.30
N GLY A 562 -26.89 -53.55 6.72
CA GLY A 562 -27.45 -53.91 8.02
C GLY A 562 -28.88 -54.44 7.89
N THR A 563 -29.25 -55.41 8.73
CA THR A 563 -30.54 -56.08 8.78
C THR A 563 -31.41 -55.56 9.93
N CYS A 564 -32.64 -55.10 9.72
CA CYS A 564 -33.58 -54.91 10.83
C CYS A 564 -34.72 -55.93 10.82
N ASN A 565 -34.69 -56.87 11.76
CA ASN A 565 -35.81 -57.80 11.99
C ASN A 565 -36.76 -57.17 12.99
N ASP A 566 -38.03 -57.08 12.61
CA ASP A 566 -39.07 -56.44 13.42
C ASP A 566 -40.13 -57.51 13.76
N GLU A 567 -39.79 -58.42 14.69
CA GLU A 567 -40.77 -59.37 15.25
C GLU A 567 -41.12 -59.11 16.72
N VAL A 568 -40.53 -58.10 17.39
CA VAL A 568 -40.72 -57.94 18.84
C VAL A 568 -41.16 -56.51 19.24
N LEU A 569 -42.48 -56.39 19.42
CA LEU A 569 -43.21 -55.62 20.47
C LEU A 569 -43.35 -54.08 20.36
N TYR A 570 -44.57 -53.66 19.99
CA TYR A 570 -45.60 -52.97 20.79
C TYR A 570 -45.31 -51.97 21.93
N GLU A 571 -44.09 -51.61 22.32
CA GLU A 571 -43.88 -50.51 23.27
C GLU A 571 -42.79 -49.52 22.85
N LYS A 572 -43.13 -48.27 23.11
CA LYS A 572 -42.51 -47.04 22.66
C LYS A 572 -41.09 -46.91 23.23
N ILE A 573 -40.06 -47.01 22.39
CA ILE A 573 -38.71 -46.62 22.82
C ILE A 573 -38.02 -45.75 21.76
N ASN A 574 -37.70 -44.51 22.16
CA ASN A 574 -36.83 -43.60 21.41
C ASN A 574 -35.38 -44.01 21.68
N TYR A 575 -34.73 -44.70 20.74
CA TYR A 575 -33.29 -44.93 20.83
C TYR A 575 -32.53 -44.06 19.83
N ASP A 576 -31.51 -43.37 20.33
CA ASP A 576 -30.55 -42.64 19.52
C ASP A 576 -29.53 -43.64 18.96
N VAL A 577 -29.48 -43.77 17.64
CA VAL A 577 -28.42 -44.52 16.96
C VAL A 577 -27.16 -43.66 16.89
N TYR A 578 -26.05 -44.15 17.45
CA TYR A 578 -24.74 -43.49 17.39
C TYR A 578 -23.86 -44.16 16.32
N PHE A 579 -23.62 -43.45 15.21
CA PHE A 579 -22.59 -43.82 14.24
C PHE A 579 -21.33 -43.02 14.53
N ASN A 580 -20.29 -43.68 15.01
CA ASN A 580 -18.94 -43.14 14.98
C ASN A 580 -18.27 -43.49 13.66
N SER A 581 -17.45 -42.58 13.13
CA SER A 581 -16.58 -42.93 12.03
C SER A 581 -15.20 -42.33 12.18
N TYR A 582 -14.19 -43.16 11.95
CA TYR A 582 -12.79 -42.82 12.10
C TYR A 582 -12.11 -42.90 10.75
N ILE A 583 -11.32 -41.88 10.42
CA ILE A 583 -10.42 -41.97 9.27
C ILE A 583 -9.04 -42.32 9.81
N VAL A 584 -8.51 -43.47 9.38
CA VAL A 584 -7.20 -43.98 9.81
C VAL A 584 -6.32 -44.15 8.58
N LYS A 585 -5.02 -43.90 8.68
CA LYS A 585 -4.08 -44.10 7.56
C LYS A 585 -3.15 -45.28 7.84
N LYS A 586 -3.01 -46.19 6.87
CA LYS A 586 -2.01 -47.28 6.91
C LYS A 586 -1.30 -47.34 5.55
N ASN A 587 0.02 -47.24 5.57
CA ASN A 587 0.86 -47.21 4.36
C ASN A 587 0.40 -46.18 3.32
N ASN A 588 0.04 -44.97 3.75
CA ASN A 588 -0.54 -43.88 2.93
C ASN A 588 -1.92 -44.14 2.30
N TYR A 589 -2.58 -45.27 2.56
CA TYR A 589 -3.97 -45.47 2.16
C TYR A 589 -4.94 -45.00 3.24
N PRO A 590 -6.01 -44.25 2.90
CA PRO A 590 -7.06 -43.91 3.85
C PRO A 590 -7.93 -45.15 4.13
N TYR A 591 -8.31 -45.29 5.38
CA TYR A 591 -9.26 -46.26 5.85
C TYR A 591 -10.39 -45.51 6.55
N ILE A 592 -11.63 -45.87 6.22
CA ILE A 592 -12.79 -45.35 6.93
C ILE A 592 -13.34 -46.49 7.77
N ILE A 593 -13.39 -46.22 9.07
CA ILE A 593 -13.92 -47.13 10.07
C ILE A 593 -15.28 -46.61 10.44
N PHE A 594 -16.32 -47.43 10.29
CA PHE A 594 -17.63 -47.13 10.86
C PHE A 594 -17.80 -47.98 12.11
N GLU A 595 -18.08 -47.33 13.23
CA GLU A 595 -18.49 -47.96 14.47
C GLU A 595 -19.96 -47.59 14.68
N TYR A 596 -20.82 -48.60 14.69
CA TYR A 596 -22.20 -48.45 15.13
C TYR A 596 -22.31 -49.11 16.50
N LYS A 597 -22.81 -48.37 17.49
CA LYS A 597 -23.16 -48.94 18.80
C LYS A 597 -24.67 -49.17 18.81
N ASP A 598 -25.07 -50.44 18.80
CA ASP A 598 -26.48 -50.77 18.94
C ASP A 598 -26.98 -50.37 20.33
N ILE A 599 -28.19 -49.83 20.38
CA ILE A 599 -28.95 -49.67 21.62
C ILE A 599 -30.31 -50.30 21.35
N GLY A 600 -30.34 -51.63 21.28
CA GLY A 600 -31.56 -52.42 21.25
C GLY A 600 -32.23 -52.62 19.88
N HIS A 601 -32.27 -53.90 19.49
CA HIS A 601 -33.30 -54.59 18.70
C HIS A 601 -33.57 -54.21 17.25
N TYR A 602 -32.98 -53.14 16.69
CA TYR A 602 -33.12 -52.87 15.25
C TYR A 602 -32.11 -53.59 14.37
N PHE A 603 -31.08 -54.25 14.90
CA PHE A 603 -30.26 -55.18 14.12
C PHE A 603 -30.19 -56.52 14.85
N SER A 604 -30.63 -57.59 14.18
CA SER A 604 -31.08 -58.81 14.87
C SER A 604 -30.01 -59.70 15.49
N ASP A 605 -28.76 -59.26 15.61
CA ASP A 605 -27.69 -60.04 16.21
C ASP A 605 -26.94 -59.22 17.29
N GLY A 606 -27.62 -58.99 18.42
CA GLY A 606 -27.03 -58.67 19.73
C GLY A 606 -26.53 -57.24 19.95
N ASP A 607 -26.46 -56.83 21.23
CA ASP A 607 -25.76 -55.63 21.69
C ASP A 607 -24.30 -55.67 21.21
N GLY A 608 -24.03 -55.01 20.08
CA GLY A 608 -22.80 -55.22 19.34
C GLY A 608 -22.26 -53.98 18.66
N ILE A 609 -20.94 -53.90 18.61
CA ILE A 609 -20.22 -52.95 17.76
C ILE A 609 -19.94 -53.64 16.43
N ILE A 610 -20.48 -53.10 15.33
CA ILE A 610 -20.08 -53.55 13.99
C ILE A 610 -19.02 -52.58 13.47
N ILE A 611 -17.84 -53.13 13.14
CA ILE A 611 -16.73 -52.37 12.57
C ILE A 611 -16.59 -52.74 11.09
N PHE A 612 -16.76 -51.73 10.23
CA PHE A 612 -16.40 -51.84 8.81
C PHE A 612 -15.09 -51.11 8.58
N ILE A 613 -14.13 -51.76 7.94
CA ILE A 613 -12.92 -51.11 7.46
C ILE A 613 -12.99 -51.09 5.94
N LEU A 614 -13.06 -49.88 5.39
CA LEU A 614 -13.02 -49.66 3.95
C LEU A 614 -11.63 -49.16 3.57
N LYS A 615 -11.00 -49.75 2.55
CA LYS A 615 -9.74 -49.27 1.97
C LYS A 615 -10.01 -48.58 0.64
N TYR A 616 -9.43 -47.40 0.43
CA TYR A 616 -9.40 -46.80 -0.90
C TYR A 616 -8.30 -47.45 -1.75
N ASP A 617 -8.65 -47.94 -2.94
CA ASP A 617 -7.71 -48.59 -3.86
C ASP A 617 -7.21 -47.69 -5.01
N GLY A 618 -7.62 -46.42 -5.03
CA GLY A 618 -7.33 -45.49 -6.12
C GLY A 618 -8.49 -45.31 -7.11
N SER A 619 -9.60 -46.04 -6.95
CA SER A 619 -10.81 -45.86 -7.77
C SER A 619 -12.11 -46.12 -7.00
N ASN A 620 -12.08 -47.02 -6.01
CA ASN A 620 -13.20 -47.31 -5.13
C ASN A 620 -12.74 -47.50 -3.69
N PHE A 621 -13.67 -47.32 -2.76
CA PHE A 621 -13.52 -47.90 -1.44
C PHE A 621 -14.02 -49.34 -1.50
N VAL A 622 -13.16 -50.27 -1.12
CA VAL A 622 -13.47 -51.69 -1.05
C VAL A 622 -13.55 -52.08 0.42
N GLU A 623 -14.60 -52.82 0.80
CA GLU A 623 -14.67 -53.44 2.11
C GLU A 623 -13.51 -54.43 2.23
N VAL A 624 -12.57 -54.13 3.13
CA VAL A 624 -11.41 -55.01 3.37
C VAL A 624 -11.58 -55.83 4.64
N TRP A 625 -12.52 -55.43 5.52
CA TRP A 625 -12.83 -56.16 6.72
C TRP A 625 -14.18 -55.73 7.30
N LYS A 626 -14.99 -56.71 7.72
CA LYS A 626 -16.25 -56.53 8.45
C LYS A 626 -16.24 -57.48 9.64
N HIS A 627 -16.53 -56.95 10.82
CA HIS A 627 -16.68 -57.76 12.03
C HIS A 627 -17.90 -57.32 12.80
N SER A 628 -18.76 -58.29 13.12
CA SER A 628 -19.89 -58.13 14.02
C SER A 628 -19.47 -58.64 15.39
N ILE A 629 -19.52 -57.81 16.42
CA ILE A 629 -19.27 -58.23 17.80
C ILE A 629 -20.63 -58.56 18.40
N GLY A 630 -21.10 -59.81 18.24
CA GLY A 630 -22.37 -60.29 18.78
C GLY A 630 -22.16 -61.38 19.82
N GLU A 631 -22.86 -61.22 20.95
CA GLU A 631 -23.03 -62.10 22.12
C GLU A 631 -21.77 -62.83 22.67
N TYR A 632 -21.38 -62.46 23.89
CA TYR A 632 -20.32 -63.09 24.69
C TYR A 632 -18.86 -62.89 24.26
N VAL A 633 -18.48 -61.67 23.87
CA VAL A 633 -17.08 -61.25 23.99
C VAL A 633 -16.97 -59.94 24.75
N ALA A 634 -16.85 -60.05 26.07
CA ALA A 634 -16.22 -59.03 26.88
C ALA A 634 -14.79 -58.83 26.36
N THR A 635 -14.52 -57.79 25.56
CA THR A 635 -13.17 -57.20 25.40
C THR A 635 -13.15 -55.83 24.70
N ILE A 636 -14.23 -55.33 24.11
CA ILE A 636 -14.29 -53.90 23.69
C ILE A 636 -14.98 -53.01 24.72
N ALA A 637 -15.86 -53.58 25.55
CA ALA A 637 -16.40 -52.89 26.73
C ALA A 637 -15.32 -52.60 27.80
N GLU A 638 -14.13 -53.22 27.71
CA GLU A 638 -12.97 -52.97 28.59
C GLU A 638 -11.99 -51.94 28.01
N LEU A 639 -12.23 -51.41 26.81
CA LEU A 639 -11.47 -50.25 26.30
C LEU A 639 -12.11 -48.99 26.91
N GLU A 640 -11.87 -48.78 28.20
CA GLU A 640 -12.40 -47.64 28.96
C GLU A 640 -11.86 -46.29 28.46
N THR A 641 -10.80 -46.31 27.64
CA THR A 641 -10.13 -45.11 27.12
C THR A 641 -9.81 -45.16 25.62
N TYR A 642 -9.80 -43.98 24.99
CA TYR A 642 -9.33 -43.78 23.60
C TYR A 642 -7.92 -44.37 23.36
N ASP A 643 -7.07 -44.35 24.37
CA ASP A 643 -5.69 -44.81 24.24
C ASP A 643 -5.62 -46.35 24.15
N GLU A 644 -6.52 -47.09 24.80
CA GLU A 644 -6.64 -48.55 24.67
C GLU A 644 -7.20 -48.94 23.29
N PHE A 645 -8.18 -48.20 22.78
CA PHE A 645 -8.68 -48.33 21.40
C PHE A 645 -7.58 -48.13 20.35
N VAL A 646 -6.75 -47.09 20.52
CA VAL A 646 -5.58 -46.84 19.66
C VAL A 646 -4.56 -47.97 19.73
N GLN A 647 -4.32 -48.53 20.92
CA GLN A 647 -3.39 -49.66 21.09
C GLN A 647 -3.90 -50.93 20.43
N TRP A 648 -5.21 -51.22 20.52
CA TRP A 648 -5.82 -52.34 19.81
C TRP A 648 -5.60 -52.24 18.29
N PHE A 649 -5.86 -51.07 17.70
CA PHE A 649 -5.60 -50.82 16.28
C PHE A 649 -4.12 -50.94 15.91
N LYS A 650 -3.20 -50.46 16.76
CA LYS A 650 -1.75 -50.64 16.57
C LYS A 650 -1.36 -52.10 16.56
N ASN A 651 -1.96 -52.92 17.42
CA ASN A 651 -1.69 -54.36 17.52
C ASN A 651 -2.16 -55.14 16.27
N ILE A 652 -3.24 -54.70 15.60
CA ILE A 652 -3.64 -55.22 14.28
C ILE A 652 -2.99 -54.46 13.10
N GLY A 653 -1.96 -53.66 13.38
CA GLY A 653 -1.07 -53.04 12.40
C GLY A 653 -1.58 -51.73 11.78
N PHE A 654 -2.41 -50.96 12.47
CA PHE A 654 -2.90 -49.64 12.04
C PHE A 654 -2.38 -48.54 12.98
N ASN A 655 -1.86 -47.43 12.42
CA ASN A 655 -1.46 -46.28 13.22
C ASN A 655 -2.61 -45.27 13.31
N VAL A 656 -3.13 -45.04 14.51
CA VAL A 656 -4.25 -44.11 14.75
C VAL A 656 -3.71 -42.77 15.26
N SER A 657 -4.01 -41.65 14.58
CA SER A 657 -3.77 -40.29 15.07
C SER A 657 -5.02 -39.74 15.76
N LYS A 658 -4.84 -38.89 16.78
CA LYS A 658 -5.92 -38.32 17.60
C LYS A 658 -6.60 -37.14 16.90
N ASP A 659 -7.26 -37.43 15.78
CA ASP A 659 -8.26 -36.56 15.18
C ASP A 659 -9.63 -37.09 15.57
N ASN A 660 -10.04 -36.80 16.81
CA ASN A 660 -11.34 -37.24 17.34
C ASN A 660 -12.47 -36.73 16.44
N ILE A 661 -13.16 -37.64 15.76
CA ILE A 661 -14.50 -37.41 15.23
C ILE A 661 -15.48 -38.14 16.15
N SER A 662 -15.91 -37.48 17.23
CA SER A 662 -17.11 -37.90 17.96
C SER A 662 -18.33 -37.34 17.23
N TRP A 663 -19.23 -38.19 16.78
CA TRP A 663 -20.52 -37.75 16.25
C TRP A 663 -21.53 -37.72 17.40
N LYS A 664 -22.06 -36.54 17.70
CA LYS A 664 -23.30 -36.42 18.44
C LYS A 664 -24.35 -36.00 17.43
N ILE A 665 -25.34 -36.86 17.16
CA ILE A 665 -26.53 -36.44 16.39
C ILE A 665 -27.37 -35.56 17.33
N ASN A 666 -26.91 -34.33 17.57
CA ASN A 666 -27.76 -33.31 18.15
C ASN A 666 -28.61 -32.75 17.01
N ASN A 667 -29.86 -33.23 16.91
CA ASN A 667 -30.91 -32.68 16.04
C ASN A 667 -30.58 -32.70 14.53
N PRO A 668 -31.18 -33.58 13.70
CA PRO A 668 -30.90 -33.70 12.25
C PRO A 668 -31.35 -32.51 11.37
N ASN A 669 -31.60 -31.35 11.98
CA ASN A 669 -31.97 -30.12 11.28
C ASN A 669 -30.77 -29.27 10.81
N GLU A 670 -29.53 -29.67 11.12
CA GLU A 670 -28.32 -29.03 10.59
C GLU A 670 -27.44 -30.05 9.86
N CYS A 671 -27.61 -30.14 8.54
CA CYS A 671 -26.64 -30.81 7.67
C CYS A 671 -25.35 -29.97 7.66
N ILE A 672 -24.35 -30.34 8.46
CA ILE A 672 -23.09 -29.59 8.60
C ILE A 672 -22.05 -30.20 7.66
N ILE A 673 -21.68 -29.47 6.60
CA ILE A 673 -20.39 -29.67 5.95
C ILE A 673 -19.35 -28.99 6.84
N THR A 674 -18.54 -29.78 7.54
CA THR A 674 -17.35 -29.25 8.20
C THR A 674 -16.20 -29.30 7.22
N ASN A 675 -15.64 -28.13 6.91
CA ASN A 675 -14.26 -28.03 6.43
C ASN A 675 -13.41 -28.00 7.70
N ASP A 676 -12.44 -28.90 7.84
CA ASP A 676 -11.66 -29.15 9.07
C ASP A 676 -10.76 -27.98 9.51
N LYS A 677 -11.06 -26.75 9.09
CA LYS A 677 -10.27 -25.55 9.39
C LYS A 677 -10.97 -24.45 10.16
N GLU A 678 -12.29 -24.41 10.32
CA GLU A 678 -12.94 -23.43 11.21
C GLU A 678 -14.28 -23.95 11.78
N ARG A 679 -14.28 -24.44 13.04
CA ARG A 679 -15.49 -24.47 13.87
C ARG A 679 -15.43 -23.33 14.88
N ILE A 680 -16.22 -22.28 14.64
CA ILE A 680 -16.67 -21.37 15.71
C ILE A 680 -17.95 -21.99 16.26
N LEU A 681 -17.88 -22.54 17.48
CA LEU A 681 -19.05 -23.00 18.23
C LEU A 681 -19.68 -21.78 18.93
N ASN A 682 -20.86 -21.36 18.49
CA ASN A 682 -21.73 -20.49 19.29
C ASN A 682 -22.59 -21.38 20.18
N PHE A 683 -22.46 -21.24 21.49
CA PHE A 683 -23.40 -21.82 22.46
C PHE A 683 -24.45 -20.75 22.83
N SER A 684 -25.73 -21.14 22.87
CA SER A 684 -26.78 -20.32 23.48
C SER A 684 -27.16 -20.92 24.84
N SER A 685 -27.48 -20.06 25.79
CA SER A 685 -27.70 -20.39 27.21
C SER A 685 -28.93 -21.26 27.51
N SER A 686 -29.64 -21.76 26.50
CA SER A 686 -30.81 -22.63 26.68
C SER A 686 -30.47 -24.12 26.80
N ASP A 687 -29.22 -24.53 26.52
CA ASP A 687 -28.81 -25.94 26.58
C ASP A 687 -28.42 -26.42 28.00
N ILE A 688 -28.67 -25.59 29.02
CA ILE A 688 -28.49 -25.93 30.43
C ILE A 688 -29.87 -25.86 31.11
N ASN A 689 -30.71 -26.87 30.90
CA ASN A 689 -31.70 -27.24 31.91
C ASN A 689 -32.29 -28.63 31.63
N GLY A 690 -32.02 -29.57 32.52
CA GLY A 690 -32.58 -30.92 32.45
C GLY A 690 -31.97 -31.90 33.44
N GLY A 691 -31.54 -31.44 34.61
CA GLY A 691 -31.18 -32.34 35.70
C GLY A 691 -32.43 -32.79 36.47
N LYS A 692 -32.74 -34.09 36.43
CA LYS A 692 -33.32 -34.79 37.57
C LYS A 692 -32.40 -35.97 37.86
N GLY A 693 -31.70 -35.87 38.99
CA GLY A 693 -30.58 -36.71 39.33
C GLY A 693 -30.96 -38.08 39.87
N TYR A 694 -29.95 -38.95 39.87
CA TYR A 694 -29.69 -39.86 40.98
C TYR A 694 -28.20 -39.79 41.31
N SER A 695 -27.93 -39.58 42.60
CA SER A 695 -26.60 -39.46 43.21
C SER A 695 -25.94 -40.83 43.39
N ASN A 696 -24.62 -40.90 43.17
CA ASN A 696 -23.71 -41.35 44.21
C ASN A 696 -22.29 -40.82 43.95
N GLY A 697 -21.70 -40.26 45.00
CA GLY A 697 -20.66 -39.25 44.93
C GLY A 697 -19.35 -39.71 44.32
N LYS A 698 -18.78 -38.80 43.52
CA LYS A 698 -17.35 -38.45 43.41
C LYS A 698 -17.29 -37.13 42.63
N ASP A 699 -16.45 -36.21 43.09
CA ASP A 699 -16.32 -34.86 42.56
C ASP A 699 -16.00 -34.85 41.06
N VAL A 700 -16.76 -34.09 40.27
CA VAL A 700 -16.42 -33.81 38.87
C VAL A 700 -15.47 -32.62 38.83
N ILE A 701 -14.18 -32.90 38.63
CA ILE A 701 -13.16 -31.89 38.36
C ILE A 701 -13.23 -31.50 36.88
N PHE A 702 -13.64 -30.27 36.58
CA PHE A 702 -13.52 -29.71 35.24
C PHE A 702 -12.13 -29.12 35.04
N LYS A 703 -11.34 -29.69 34.11
CA LYS A 703 -10.03 -29.17 33.70
C LYS A 703 -10.16 -28.49 32.33
N TYR A 704 -10.08 -27.17 32.29
CA TYR A 704 -10.01 -26.39 31.04
C TYR A 704 -8.55 -26.01 30.71
N ARG A 705 -8.16 -26.09 29.44
CA ARG A 705 -6.89 -25.57 28.91
C ARG A 705 -7.21 -24.54 27.84
N TYR A 706 -6.96 -23.26 28.12
CA TYR A 706 -6.95 -22.17 27.13
C TYR A 706 -5.51 -21.74 26.84
N THR A 707 -5.26 -21.36 25.59
CA THR A 707 -3.93 -21.07 25.01
C THR A 707 -3.56 -19.58 24.92
N ASP A 708 -4.25 -18.66 25.61
CA ASP A 708 -3.80 -17.26 25.69
C ASP A 708 -4.24 -16.55 26.99
N TYR A 709 -3.29 -15.99 27.74
CA TYR A 709 -3.42 -15.60 29.15
C TYR A 709 -3.54 -14.08 29.41
N THR A 710 -3.71 -13.24 28.39
CA THR A 710 -3.55 -11.78 28.57
C THR A 710 -4.81 -10.90 28.46
N LYS A 711 -6.02 -11.48 28.43
CA LYS A 711 -7.26 -10.68 28.28
C LYS A 711 -8.40 -10.97 29.25
N PHE A 712 -8.14 -11.49 30.45
CA PHE A 712 -9.21 -11.70 31.43
C PHE A 712 -8.82 -11.32 32.87
N SER A 713 -8.61 -10.03 33.12
CA SER A 713 -8.47 -9.51 34.50
C SER A 713 -9.61 -8.59 34.94
N ASN A 714 -10.75 -8.49 34.24
CA ASN A 714 -11.80 -7.52 34.59
C ASN A 714 -13.25 -8.05 34.62
N VAL A 715 -13.51 -9.36 34.71
CA VAL A 715 -14.91 -9.86 34.71
C VAL A 715 -15.26 -10.80 35.87
N LEU A 716 -14.42 -10.94 36.88
CA LEU A 716 -14.81 -11.67 38.11
C LEU A 716 -14.56 -10.80 39.34
N ASN A 717 -15.43 -9.80 39.51
CA ASN A 717 -15.81 -9.28 40.82
C ASN A 717 -17.29 -8.90 40.74
N GLY A 718 -18.16 -9.75 41.28
CA GLY A 718 -19.56 -9.43 41.49
C GLY A 718 -20.49 -10.64 41.43
N GLY A 719 -20.72 -11.26 42.59
CA GLY A 719 -21.98 -11.92 42.98
C GLY A 719 -22.26 -13.27 42.34
#